data_AF-A0A8S1QTK4-F1
#
_entry.id   AF-A0A8S1QTK4-F1
#
_cell.length_a   1.000
_cell.length_b   1.000
_cell.length_c   1.000
_cell.angle_alpha   90.00
_cell.angle_beta   90.00
_cell.angle_gamma   90.00
#
_symmetry.space_group_name_H-M   'P 1'
#
loop_
_entity.id
_entity.type
_entity.pdbx_description
1 polymer ?
#
loop_
_entity_poly.entity_id
_entity_poly.type
_entity_poly.pdbx_seq_one_letter_code
_entity_poly.pdbx_strand_id
1 'polypeptide(L)'
;MSQQRTLHQNKIEKNSSLRQTQIIKVSNGDLFENRQNNLDYQEKYQQEVNQDQKQIQNKQQARKLNTKEQIQKNRIQNSVEQNNQSQLVNFTEEEEVQTPQEINQKNQQKTNSKNKISSKGTKDTVEKVQEIEKLLRIQQQEIQILKQSQNKEEFKKNTFALSQFIELKIREQYYNNNNEYLDKLFENYLKSINKMQNQKCEQQKEQQLFQRINTNNEIIEKQILNIVQQVQQELNSVNLKFDQNNLQLTSKLNQINQIQEIFQKDLILLKENQQKIQKKPKIQEVQQIRYLLQYLSFSQFTLEQQNQISCKIEENVKDIRIYIDNHLKTLESRIDAEKVNGIQKMNEIQQNIKIELLQVSSKILDQLRLENESFISQLKQTQNDINNLKILIKQSKNKSEIKENQESQKSISNISNQVDLIKINDIPQKNIIITQQRSNQDTNVKFDQLRSQSIKNYINQLYDESSRKRDTTKEYQFYLRKVQSDEELFQYYRVQNTQQQMELRKYCCSFRQVRGDGNCFYSAFGFQYLELLIRFNDKEFDTFKNQILGKFTCQINFQTFHSDQIPNFSDQLIFEFFYRIQSIRQIQDLNQRQIQLEQEFAAHNQENKDIDGCFYGIVIIFFRSLSNYLFLNSEMYFAVSDINNILIWEQEFNSTELIISELAKFLNIHVVLLFFDKNGFKVQEYQSQNQDKITLLIRPGHYNIGIQ
;
A
#
# COMPACT_ATOMS: atom_id res chain seq x y z
N MET A 1 -9.25 45.10 -55.78
CA MET A 1 -8.69 44.35 -54.63
C MET A 1 -8.45 45.21 -53.37
N SER A 2 -8.00 46.47 -53.45
CA SER A 2 -7.84 47.30 -52.22
C SER A 2 -9.15 47.94 -51.72
N GLN A 3 -10.07 48.33 -52.60
CA GLN A 3 -11.36 48.93 -52.20
C GLN A 3 -12.33 47.95 -51.50
N GLN A 4 -12.23 46.64 -51.76
CA GLN A 4 -13.02 45.62 -51.07
C GLN A 4 -12.52 45.32 -49.65
N ARG A 5 -11.24 45.60 -49.35
CA ARG A 5 -10.70 45.44 -47.98
C ARG A 5 -11.16 46.58 -47.05
N THR A 6 -11.26 47.81 -47.56
CA THR A 6 -11.73 48.97 -46.79
C THR A 6 -13.22 48.87 -46.43
N LEU A 7 -14.04 48.29 -47.31
CA LEU A 7 -15.47 48.04 -47.06
C LEU A 7 -15.71 46.92 -46.03
N HIS A 8 -14.78 45.97 -45.90
CA HIS A 8 -14.89 44.90 -44.91
C HIS A 8 -14.41 45.36 -43.52
N GLN A 9 -13.36 46.17 -43.43
CA GLN A 9 -12.91 46.78 -42.17
C GLN A 9 -13.96 47.74 -41.57
N ASN A 10 -14.58 48.59 -42.38
CA ASN A 10 -15.63 49.50 -41.89
C ASN A 10 -16.92 48.79 -41.43
N LYS A 11 -17.19 47.56 -41.92
CA LYS A 11 -18.30 46.71 -41.44
C LYS A 11 -17.98 46.03 -40.11
N ILE A 12 -16.71 45.76 -39.82
CA ILE A 12 -16.26 45.13 -38.58
C ILE A 12 -16.23 46.16 -37.43
N GLU A 13 -15.80 47.39 -37.71
CA GLU A 13 -15.78 48.47 -36.68
C GLU A 13 -17.18 48.99 -36.32
N LYS A 14 -18.14 48.98 -37.25
CA LYS A 14 -19.54 49.34 -36.94
C LYS A 14 -20.27 48.28 -36.12
N ASN A 15 -19.88 47.01 -36.23
CA ASN A 15 -20.46 45.91 -35.46
C ASN A 15 -19.83 45.75 -34.07
N SER A 16 -18.60 46.23 -33.85
CA SER A 16 -17.96 46.22 -32.52
C SER A 16 -18.52 47.32 -31.59
N SER A 17 -18.84 48.51 -32.11
CA SER A 17 -19.40 49.59 -31.28
C SER A 17 -20.88 49.37 -30.90
N LEU A 18 -21.67 48.71 -31.75
CA LEU A 18 -23.05 48.29 -31.46
C LEU A 18 -23.11 47.18 -30.39
N ARG A 19 -22.11 46.30 -30.33
CA ARG A 19 -22.00 45.28 -29.25
C ARG A 19 -21.54 45.86 -27.91
N GLN A 20 -20.67 46.86 -27.91
CA GLN A 20 -20.28 47.54 -26.65
C GLN A 20 -21.41 48.37 -26.04
N THR A 21 -22.34 48.90 -26.85
CA THR A 21 -23.45 49.72 -26.34
C THR A 21 -24.63 48.88 -25.80
N GLN A 22 -24.78 47.62 -26.27
CA GLN A 22 -25.78 46.69 -25.72
C GLN A 22 -25.33 45.97 -24.45
N ILE A 23 -24.02 45.82 -24.21
CA ILE A 23 -23.49 45.19 -22.99
C ILE A 23 -23.57 46.15 -21.77
N ILE A 24 -23.60 47.47 -21.98
CA ILE A 24 -23.63 48.46 -20.89
C ILE A 24 -25.06 48.73 -20.36
N LYS A 25 -26.12 48.29 -21.05
CA LYS A 25 -27.52 48.51 -20.60
C LYS A 25 -28.16 47.32 -19.88
N VAL A 26 -27.53 46.14 -19.87
CA VAL A 26 -28.06 44.95 -19.16
C VAL A 26 -27.40 44.75 -17.78
N SER A 27 -26.33 45.48 -17.45
CA SER A 27 -25.55 45.19 -16.24
C SER A 27 -25.99 45.88 -14.94
N ASN A 28 -27.03 46.72 -14.93
CA ASN A 28 -27.41 47.44 -13.70
C ASN A 28 -28.69 46.93 -13.00
N GLY A 29 -29.52 46.11 -13.66
CA GLY A 29 -30.70 45.48 -13.07
C GLY A 29 -30.38 44.14 -12.38
N ASP A 30 -29.68 43.25 -13.10
CA ASP A 30 -29.43 41.87 -12.66
C ASP A 30 -28.33 41.74 -11.58
N LEU A 31 -27.59 42.83 -11.31
CA LEU A 31 -26.57 42.88 -10.28
C LEU A 31 -27.13 43.13 -8.87
N PHE A 32 -28.38 43.62 -8.75
CA PHE A 32 -29.03 43.82 -7.44
C PHE A 32 -29.75 42.56 -6.95
N GLU A 33 -30.46 41.84 -7.82
CA GLU A 33 -31.09 40.55 -7.44
C GLU A 33 -30.04 39.44 -7.17
N ASN A 34 -28.95 39.40 -7.93
CA ASN A 34 -27.86 38.43 -7.64
C ASN A 34 -27.06 38.75 -6.38
N ARG A 35 -27.05 40.00 -5.90
CA ARG A 35 -26.43 40.34 -4.61
C ARG A 35 -27.32 39.95 -3.45
N GLN A 36 -28.63 40.14 -3.56
CA GLN A 36 -29.58 39.74 -2.52
C GLN A 36 -29.61 38.21 -2.36
N ASN A 37 -29.65 37.47 -3.46
CA ASN A 37 -29.62 36.01 -3.44
C ASN A 37 -28.29 35.44 -2.90
N ASN A 38 -27.16 36.11 -3.14
CA ASN A 38 -25.87 35.71 -2.56
C ASN A 38 -25.78 36.03 -1.06
N LEU A 39 -26.38 37.13 -0.61
CA LEU A 39 -26.45 37.48 0.81
C LEU A 39 -27.32 36.48 1.58
N ASP A 40 -28.49 36.11 1.04
CA ASP A 40 -29.37 35.10 1.64
C ASP A 40 -28.69 33.71 1.69
N TYR A 41 -27.92 33.36 0.66
CA TYR A 41 -27.15 32.11 0.63
C TYR A 41 -25.99 32.11 1.65
N GLN A 42 -25.28 33.23 1.78
CA GLN A 42 -24.22 33.38 2.77
C GLN A 42 -24.77 33.36 4.21
N GLU A 43 -25.91 34.01 4.47
CA GLU A 43 -26.56 33.97 5.79
C GLU A 43 -27.02 32.56 6.14
N LYS A 44 -27.61 31.83 5.18
CA LYS A 44 -28.04 30.45 5.40
C LYS A 44 -26.85 29.51 5.67
N TYR A 45 -25.76 29.65 4.91
CA TYR A 45 -24.53 28.89 5.14
C TYR A 45 -23.93 29.21 6.52
N GLN A 46 -23.89 30.48 6.92
CA GLN A 46 -23.38 30.88 8.23
C GLN A 46 -24.25 30.34 9.38
N GLN A 47 -25.57 30.26 9.19
CA GLN A 47 -26.49 29.64 10.15
C GLN A 47 -26.26 28.14 10.30
N GLU A 48 -26.04 27.42 9.21
CA GLU A 48 -25.70 25.98 9.22
C GLU A 48 -24.37 25.72 9.93
N VAL A 49 -23.33 26.50 9.61
CA VAL A 49 -22.01 26.40 10.29
C VAL A 49 -22.14 26.67 11.80
N ASN A 50 -22.94 27.65 12.20
CA ASN A 50 -23.16 27.95 13.62
C ASN A 50 -23.96 26.84 14.34
N GLN A 51 -24.92 26.20 13.65
CA GLN A 51 -25.64 25.04 14.20
C GLN A 51 -24.71 23.84 14.39
N ASP A 52 -23.85 23.55 13.43
CA ASP A 52 -22.88 22.46 13.52
C ASP A 52 -21.86 22.69 14.63
N GLN A 53 -21.35 23.92 14.77
CA GLN A 53 -20.46 24.28 15.89
C GLN A 53 -21.14 24.10 17.24
N LYS A 54 -22.42 24.45 17.37
CA LYS A 54 -23.22 24.25 18.58
C LYS A 54 -23.43 22.76 18.89
N GLN A 55 -23.68 21.93 17.88
CA GLN A 55 -23.78 20.48 18.04
C GLN A 55 -22.44 19.85 18.48
N ILE A 56 -21.32 20.31 17.92
CA ILE A 56 -19.98 19.86 18.30
C ILE A 56 -19.69 20.23 19.76
N GLN A 57 -19.98 21.47 20.17
CA GLN A 57 -19.81 21.90 21.57
C GLN A 57 -20.67 21.08 22.54
N ASN A 58 -21.93 20.79 22.18
CA ASN A 58 -22.81 19.95 22.99
C ASN A 58 -22.27 18.51 23.12
N LYS A 59 -21.76 17.92 22.03
CA LYS A 59 -21.11 16.59 22.07
C LYS A 59 -19.84 16.59 22.95
N GLN A 60 -19.04 17.66 22.90
CA GLN A 60 -17.85 17.79 23.75
C GLN A 60 -18.22 17.95 25.23
N GLN A 61 -19.28 18.70 25.55
CA GLN A 61 -19.77 18.82 26.93
C GLN A 61 -20.34 17.49 27.46
N ALA A 62 -21.10 16.75 26.65
CA ALA A 62 -21.61 15.43 27.01
C ALA A 62 -20.46 14.43 27.29
N ARG A 63 -19.40 14.45 26.47
CA ARG A 63 -18.19 13.63 26.72
C ARG A 63 -17.53 13.98 28.06
N LYS A 64 -17.39 15.27 28.38
CA LYS A 64 -16.82 15.73 29.65
C LYS A 64 -17.66 15.30 30.87
N LEU A 65 -18.98 15.28 30.74
CA LEU A 65 -19.88 14.77 31.79
C LEU A 65 -19.71 13.26 31.98
N ASN A 66 -19.71 12.47 30.91
CA ASN A 66 -19.52 11.02 30.98
C ASN A 66 -18.15 10.66 31.61
N THR A 67 -17.08 11.38 31.25
CA THR A 67 -15.76 11.16 31.86
C THR A 67 -15.76 11.46 33.36
N LYS A 68 -16.47 12.52 33.81
CA LYS A 68 -16.60 12.83 35.24
C LYS A 68 -17.38 11.75 36.00
N GLU A 69 -18.48 11.27 35.44
CA GLU A 69 -19.26 10.17 36.03
C GLU A 69 -18.44 8.88 36.13
N GLN A 70 -17.63 8.57 35.12
CA GLN A 70 -16.79 7.38 35.11
C GLN A 70 -15.63 7.47 36.13
N ILE A 71 -15.01 8.64 36.27
CA ILE A 71 -14.02 8.90 37.33
C ILE A 71 -14.67 8.74 38.72
N GLN A 72 -15.90 9.20 38.89
CA GLN A 72 -16.63 9.08 40.16
C GLN A 72 -17.01 7.63 40.48
N LYS A 73 -17.46 6.85 39.49
CA LYS A 73 -17.69 5.40 39.63
C LYS A 73 -16.43 4.65 40.04
N ASN A 74 -15.29 4.94 39.40
CA ASN A 74 -14.01 4.32 39.73
C ASN A 74 -13.53 4.68 41.14
N ARG A 75 -13.77 5.91 41.60
CA ARG A 75 -13.46 6.31 42.99
C ARG A 75 -14.30 5.56 44.02
N ILE A 76 -15.59 5.34 43.74
CA ILE A 76 -16.49 4.58 44.61
C ILE A 76 -16.08 3.10 44.64
N GLN A 77 -15.72 2.54 43.48
CA GLN A 77 -15.27 1.15 43.40
C GLN A 77 -13.97 0.93 44.19
N ASN A 78 -12.99 1.83 44.05
CA ASN A 78 -11.74 1.76 44.79
C ASN A 78 -11.93 1.95 46.31
N SER A 79 -12.91 2.76 46.75
CA SER A 79 -13.19 2.91 48.18
C SER A 79 -13.91 1.69 48.78
N VAL A 80 -14.70 0.97 47.98
CA VAL A 80 -15.31 -0.31 48.39
C VAL A 80 -14.24 -1.41 48.48
N GLU A 81 -13.28 -1.45 47.56
CA GLU A 81 -12.17 -2.42 47.59
C GLU A 81 -11.22 -2.19 48.78
N GLN A 82 -10.92 -0.93 49.13
CA GLN A 82 -10.10 -0.61 50.32
C GLN A 82 -10.80 -0.93 51.64
N ASN A 83 -12.14 -0.78 51.72
CA ASN A 83 -12.88 -1.16 52.92
C ASN A 83 -12.99 -2.68 53.09
N ASN A 84 -13.02 -3.46 52.00
CA ASN A 84 -13.05 -4.92 52.07
C ASN A 84 -11.69 -5.55 52.42
N GLN A 85 -10.58 -4.86 52.17
CA GLN A 85 -9.24 -5.30 52.63
C GLN A 85 -8.97 -5.01 54.12
N SER A 86 -9.83 -4.21 54.77
CA SER A 86 -9.64 -3.80 56.17
C SER A 86 -10.36 -4.71 57.19
N GLN A 87 -11.04 -5.78 56.75
CA GLN A 87 -11.86 -6.64 57.62
C GLN A 87 -11.40 -8.11 57.72
N LEU A 88 -10.20 -8.45 57.24
CA LEU A 88 -9.63 -9.79 57.39
C LEU A 88 -8.16 -9.66 57.77
N VAL A 89 -7.87 -9.59 59.08
CA VAL A 89 -6.79 -10.29 59.81
C VAL A 89 -6.90 -9.85 61.28
N ASN A 90 -7.39 -10.74 62.14
CA ASN A 90 -7.05 -10.80 63.57
C ASN A 90 -7.30 -12.23 64.07
N PHE A 91 -6.52 -12.63 65.09
CA PHE A 91 -6.30 -13.96 65.71
C PHE A 91 -5.15 -14.77 65.07
N THR A 92 -4.09 -15.19 65.77
CA THR A 92 -3.88 -15.51 67.21
C THR A 92 -2.39 -15.42 67.61
N GLU A 93 -2.13 -15.02 68.88
CA GLU A 93 -1.18 -15.56 69.90
C GLU A 93 0.32 -15.78 69.54
N GLU A 94 1.35 -15.62 70.38
CA GLU A 94 1.57 -15.29 71.80
C GLU A 94 3.10 -15.07 72.00
N GLU A 95 3.48 -14.35 73.06
CA GLU A 95 4.82 -14.29 73.73
C GLU A 95 6.03 -13.70 72.93
N GLU A 96 6.92 -12.85 73.45
CA GLU A 96 7.58 -12.80 74.76
C GLU A 96 8.28 -11.42 74.99
N VAL A 97 8.82 -11.24 76.19
CA VAL A 97 9.26 -10.02 76.89
C VAL A 97 10.64 -9.48 76.45
N GLN A 98 10.82 -8.14 76.39
CA GLN A 98 11.93 -7.37 77.02
C GLN A 98 11.92 -5.85 76.69
N THR A 99 12.16 -5.03 77.72
CA THR A 99 12.39 -3.57 77.73
C THR A 99 13.81 -3.28 78.28
N PRO A 100 14.30 -2.03 78.40
CA PRO A 100 14.51 -0.94 77.42
C PRO A 100 15.95 -0.31 77.54
N GLN A 101 16.17 0.84 76.87
CA GLN A 101 17.34 1.78 76.95
C GLN A 101 18.49 1.47 75.95
N GLU A 102 19.10 2.42 75.20
CA GLU A 102 19.62 3.75 75.55
C GLU A 102 19.87 4.67 74.30
N ILE A 103 19.60 5.99 74.45
CA ILE A 103 20.47 7.18 74.15
C ILE A 103 20.79 7.52 72.66
N ASN A 104 20.65 8.75 72.08
CA ASN A 104 20.85 10.17 72.45
C ASN A 104 20.05 11.05 71.43
N GLN A 105 19.17 12.03 71.73
CA GLN A 105 19.26 13.36 72.37
C GLN A 105 20.06 14.48 71.66
N LYS A 106 19.35 15.51 71.14
CA LYS A 106 19.40 16.99 71.48
C LYS A 106 19.06 17.90 70.27
N ASN A 107 17.90 18.56 70.29
CA ASN A 107 17.57 19.92 70.83
C ASN A 107 17.90 21.07 69.85
N GLN A 108 16.89 21.75 69.27
CA GLN A 108 16.30 23.00 69.79
C GLN A 108 17.32 24.04 70.31
N GLN A 109 17.49 25.16 69.58
CA GLN A 109 17.23 26.53 70.08
C GLN A 109 17.62 27.65 69.08
N LYS A 110 16.85 28.75 69.19
CA LYS A 110 17.20 30.19 69.02
C LYS A 110 16.80 30.95 67.74
N THR A 111 15.70 31.66 67.95
CA THR A 111 15.36 33.05 67.59
C THR A 111 16.48 34.12 67.77
N ASN A 112 16.30 35.24 67.04
CA ASN A 112 16.75 36.64 67.26
C ASN A 112 18.07 37.14 66.65
N SER A 113 17.95 38.00 65.63
CA SER A 113 18.67 39.30 65.48
C SER A 113 18.25 39.98 64.15
N LYS A 114 17.41 41.03 64.15
CA LYS A 114 17.65 42.47 64.43
C LYS A 114 17.84 43.32 63.15
N ASN A 115 16.80 44.11 62.89
CA ASN A 115 16.77 45.33 62.10
C ASN A 115 17.84 46.35 62.57
N LYS A 116 18.42 47.09 61.62
CA LYS A 116 18.99 48.43 61.83
C LYS A 116 18.47 49.35 60.71
N ILE A 117 17.60 50.27 61.11
CA ILE A 117 17.04 51.37 60.31
C ILE A 117 18.10 52.48 60.22
N SER A 118 18.35 53.04 59.02
CA SER A 118 18.98 54.36 58.87
C SER A 118 17.91 55.44 58.82
N SER A 119 17.75 56.13 59.94
CA SER A 119 16.83 57.24 60.19
C SER A 119 17.34 58.56 59.62
N LYS A 120 17.17 58.79 58.31
CA LYS A 120 17.40 60.13 57.72
C LYS A 120 16.31 60.61 56.75
N GLY A 121 15.39 59.74 56.32
CA GLY A 121 14.30 60.12 55.41
C GLY A 121 13.03 60.64 56.10
N THR A 122 12.78 60.28 57.35
CA THR A 122 11.47 60.52 57.99
C THR A 122 11.27 61.93 58.54
N LYS A 123 12.32 62.73 58.72
CA LYS A 123 12.16 64.11 59.23
C LYS A 123 11.68 65.07 58.13
N ASP A 124 12.28 64.98 56.93
CA ASP A 124 11.85 65.76 55.75
C ASP A 124 10.45 65.40 55.27
N THR A 125 10.05 64.13 55.37
CA THR A 125 8.70 63.72 54.97
C THR A 125 7.66 64.21 55.97
N VAL A 126 7.98 64.22 57.26
CA VAL A 126 7.07 64.71 58.31
C VAL A 126 6.92 66.23 58.25
N GLU A 127 7.98 67.00 58.01
CA GLU A 127 7.89 68.45 57.82
C GLU A 127 7.09 68.81 56.56
N LYS A 128 7.30 68.10 55.44
CA LYS A 128 6.53 68.32 54.20
C LYS A 128 5.05 67.94 54.34
N VAL A 129 4.74 66.89 55.09
CA VAL A 129 3.35 66.50 55.37
C VAL A 129 2.67 67.54 56.29
N GLN A 130 3.38 68.06 57.29
CA GLN A 130 2.86 69.13 58.15
C GLN A 130 2.65 70.46 57.40
N GLU A 131 3.50 70.79 56.44
CA GLU A 131 3.36 71.96 55.59
C GLU A 131 2.18 71.84 54.62
N ILE A 132 1.99 70.65 54.03
CA ILE A 132 0.82 70.32 53.19
C ILE A 132 -0.48 70.37 54.01
N GLU A 133 -0.49 69.84 55.23
CA GLU A 133 -1.65 69.93 56.13
C GLU A 133 -1.98 71.37 56.53
N LYS A 134 -0.95 72.21 56.73
CA LYS A 134 -1.13 73.64 57.03
C LYS A 134 -1.73 74.38 55.83
N LEU A 135 -1.26 74.11 54.62
CA LEU A 135 -1.81 74.70 53.39
C LEU A 135 -3.26 74.23 53.12
N LEU A 136 -3.56 72.96 53.39
CA LEU A 136 -4.92 72.42 53.31
C LEU A 136 -5.88 73.09 54.31
N ARG A 137 -5.42 73.39 55.53
CA ARG A 137 -6.24 74.14 56.51
C ARG A 137 -6.50 75.57 56.08
N ILE A 138 -5.51 76.26 55.54
CA ILE A 138 -5.67 77.63 55.00
C ILE A 138 -6.67 77.61 53.84
N GLN A 139 -6.54 76.66 52.93
CA GLN A 139 -7.47 76.49 51.79
C GLN A 139 -8.90 76.18 52.26
N GLN A 140 -9.08 75.36 53.31
CA GLN A 140 -10.39 75.07 53.88
C GLN A 140 -11.01 76.30 54.58
N GLN A 141 -10.21 77.14 55.23
CA GLN A 141 -10.66 78.40 55.82
C GLN A 141 -11.05 79.43 54.74
N GLU A 142 -10.27 79.57 53.67
CA GLU A 142 -10.61 80.44 52.54
C GLU A 142 -11.88 79.96 51.82
N ILE A 143 -12.05 78.65 51.63
CA ILE A 143 -13.29 78.06 51.08
C ILE A 143 -14.49 78.31 51.99
N GLN A 144 -14.31 78.35 53.33
CA GLN A 144 -15.39 78.69 54.25
C GLN A 144 -15.74 80.18 54.21
N ILE A 145 -14.75 81.08 54.14
CA ILE A 145 -14.95 82.53 53.99
C ILE A 145 -15.65 82.84 52.66
N LEU A 146 -15.26 82.16 51.57
CA LEU A 146 -15.84 82.34 50.24
C LEU A 146 -17.22 81.67 50.05
N LYS A 147 -17.58 80.67 50.87
CA LYS A 147 -18.94 80.10 50.89
C LYS A 147 -19.97 81.04 51.53
N GLN A 148 -19.52 82.04 52.30
CA GLN A 148 -20.40 83.04 52.92
C GLN A 148 -20.70 84.24 52.00
N SER A 149 -20.00 84.42 50.87
CA SER A 149 -20.32 85.46 49.88
C SER A 149 -21.33 84.95 48.84
N GLN A 150 -22.45 85.66 48.68
CA GLN A 150 -23.59 85.25 47.85
C GLN A 150 -23.36 85.44 46.33
N ASN A 151 -22.30 84.86 45.75
CA ASN A 151 -22.18 84.81 44.29
C ASN A 151 -21.51 83.53 43.77
N LYS A 152 -22.35 82.52 43.43
CA LYS A 152 -21.92 81.16 43.07
C LYS A 152 -21.15 81.05 41.75
N GLU A 153 -21.30 82.00 40.82
CA GLU A 153 -20.58 81.95 39.53
C GLU A 153 -19.15 82.45 39.61
N GLU A 154 -18.89 83.48 40.42
CA GLU A 154 -17.55 84.03 40.62
C GLU A 154 -16.66 83.03 41.38
N PHE A 155 -17.25 82.24 42.27
CA PHE A 155 -16.60 81.12 42.96
C PHE A 155 -16.04 80.08 41.97
N LYS A 156 -16.81 79.67 40.95
CA LYS A 156 -16.35 78.66 39.98
C LYS A 156 -15.19 79.18 39.12
N LYS A 157 -15.23 80.45 38.73
CA LYS A 157 -14.17 81.08 37.92
C LYS A 157 -12.87 81.22 38.70
N ASN A 158 -12.92 81.72 39.94
CA ASN A 158 -11.72 81.96 40.73
C ASN A 158 -11.07 80.65 41.22
N THR A 159 -11.86 79.62 41.51
CA THR A 159 -11.33 78.30 41.91
C THR A 159 -10.60 77.62 40.74
N PHE A 160 -11.09 77.77 39.51
CA PHE A 160 -10.44 77.22 38.31
C PHE A 160 -9.11 77.94 38.00
N ALA A 161 -9.12 79.27 38.03
CA ALA A 161 -7.93 80.09 37.78
C ALA A 161 -6.81 79.83 38.80
N LEU A 162 -7.16 79.69 40.09
CA LEU A 162 -6.18 79.39 41.14
C LEU A 162 -5.56 77.99 40.97
N SER A 163 -6.33 76.99 40.53
CA SER A 163 -5.79 75.64 40.26
C SER A 163 -4.77 75.64 39.12
N GLN A 164 -5.02 76.40 38.05
CA GLN A 164 -4.09 76.49 36.92
C GLN A 164 -2.81 77.25 37.28
N PHE A 165 -2.91 78.30 38.10
CA PHE A 165 -1.75 79.07 38.55
C PHE A 165 -0.81 78.23 39.45
N ILE A 166 -1.37 77.43 40.35
CA ILE A 166 -0.61 76.54 41.22
C ILE A 166 0.09 75.45 40.39
N GLU A 167 -0.59 74.88 39.39
CA GLU A 167 0.00 73.86 38.51
C GLU A 167 1.20 74.41 37.71
N LEU A 168 1.12 75.65 37.23
CA LEU A 168 2.20 76.31 36.50
C LEU A 168 3.42 76.61 37.40
N LYS A 169 3.20 77.07 38.63
CA LYS A 169 4.30 77.36 39.58
C LYS A 169 5.02 76.11 40.06
N ILE A 170 4.32 75.00 40.24
CA ILE A 170 4.93 73.70 40.57
C ILE A 170 5.80 73.19 39.41
N ARG A 171 5.35 73.36 38.16
CA ARG A 171 6.16 72.99 36.98
C ARG A 171 7.42 73.86 36.86
N GLU A 172 7.31 75.17 37.07
CA GLU A 172 8.43 76.11 36.96
C GLU A 172 9.54 75.85 38.00
N GLN A 173 9.19 75.51 39.24
CA GLN A 173 10.17 75.12 40.28
C GLN A 173 10.81 73.75 40.04
N TYR A 174 10.09 72.81 39.41
CA TYR A 174 10.61 71.47 39.14
C TYR A 174 11.63 71.45 37.99
N TYR A 175 11.47 72.33 36.99
CA TYR A 175 12.37 72.42 35.83
C TYR A 175 13.70 73.13 36.14
N ASN A 176 13.71 74.14 37.02
CA ASN A 176 14.92 74.93 37.26
C ASN A 176 15.98 74.24 38.14
N ASN A 177 15.63 73.17 38.88
CA ASN A 177 16.54 72.52 39.84
C ASN A 177 17.14 71.17 39.38
N ASN A 178 16.78 70.63 38.20
CA ASN A 178 17.09 69.24 37.83
C ASN A 178 17.82 69.03 36.48
N ASN A 179 18.35 70.09 35.84
CA ASN A 179 18.97 69.96 34.50
C ASN A 179 20.19 69.01 34.47
N GLU A 180 21.07 69.03 35.47
CA GLU A 180 22.25 68.13 35.45
C GLU A 180 21.89 66.65 35.63
N TYR A 181 20.82 66.37 36.38
CA TYR A 181 20.33 65.00 36.57
C TYR A 181 19.65 64.49 35.30
N LEU A 182 18.86 65.32 34.63
CA LEU A 182 18.18 64.99 33.38
C LEU A 182 19.17 64.76 32.24
N ASP A 183 20.24 65.56 32.14
CA ASP A 183 21.27 65.38 31.12
C ASP A 183 22.03 64.06 31.32
N LYS A 184 22.38 63.70 32.56
CA LYS A 184 22.97 62.38 32.88
C LYS A 184 22.01 61.23 32.61
N LEU A 185 20.72 61.40 32.86
CA LEU A 185 19.71 60.39 32.55
C LEU A 185 19.57 60.20 31.04
N PHE A 186 19.62 61.29 30.28
CA PHE A 186 19.53 61.28 28.83
C PHE A 186 20.76 60.62 28.18
N GLU A 187 21.97 60.93 28.64
CA GLU A 187 23.21 60.25 28.23
C GLU A 187 23.17 58.74 28.51
N ASN A 188 22.70 58.32 29.68
CA ASN A 188 22.56 56.91 30.02
C ASN A 188 21.48 56.21 29.19
N TYR A 189 20.40 56.91 28.86
CA TYR A 189 19.36 56.43 27.97
C TYR A 189 19.88 56.22 26.54
N LEU A 190 20.63 57.18 25.99
CA LEU A 190 21.27 57.07 24.68
C LEU A 190 22.28 55.92 24.61
N LYS A 191 23.11 55.73 25.64
CA LYS A 191 24.03 54.58 25.73
C LYS A 191 23.29 53.25 25.75
N SER A 192 22.15 53.19 26.44
CA SER A 192 21.30 51.99 26.49
C SER A 192 20.64 51.70 25.13
N ILE A 193 20.19 52.73 24.41
CA ILE A 193 19.67 52.60 23.03
C ILE A 193 20.74 52.05 22.09
N ASN A 194 21.95 52.62 22.11
CA ASN A 194 23.05 52.16 21.24
C ASN A 194 23.45 50.71 21.54
N LYS A 195 23.46 50.31 22.83
CA LYS A 195 23.70 48.92 23.22
C LYS A 195 22.61 47.98 22.70
N MET A 196 21.34 48.36 22.80
CA MET A 196 20.22 47.58 22.27
C MET A 196 20.26 47.47 20.74
N GLN A 197 20.64 48.54 20.03
CA GLN A 197 20.78 48.53 18.58
C GLN A 197 21.92 47.60 18.11
N ASN A 198 23.06 47.61 18.81
CA ASN A 198 24.17 46.69 18.52
C ASN A 198 23.79 45.23 18.79
N GLN A 199 23.09 44.95 19.90
CA GLN A 199 22.57 43.61 20.18
C GLN A 199 21.57 43.13 19.12
N LYS A 200 20.70 44.02 18.64
CA LYS A 200 19.77 43.71 17.55
C LYS A 200 20.48 43.41 16.23
N CYS A 201 21.58 44.11 15.94
CA CYS A 201 22.43 43.85 14.77
C CYS A 201 23.14 42.50 14.86
N GLU A 202 23.67 42.13 16.02
CA GLU A 202 24.29 40.81 16.26
C GLU A 202 23.27 39.68 16.14
N GLN A 203 22.09 39.83 16.74
CA GLN A 203 21.00 38.85 16.61
C GLN A 203 20.55 38.66 15.15
N GLN A 204 20.53 39.74 14.35
CA GLN A 204 20.24 39.63 12.92
C GLN A 204 21.32 38.87 12.15
N LYS A 205 22.60 39.05 12.49
CA LYS A 205 23.71 38.28 11.89
C LYS A 205 23.63 36.80 12.27
N GLU A 206 23.33 36.47 13.53
CA GLU A 206 23.12 35.09 13.98
C GLU A 206 21.93 34.44 13.27
N GLN A 207 20.81 35.16 13.12
CA GLN A 207 19.65 34.66 12.37
C GLN A 207 19.97 34.39 10.89
N GLN A 208 20.73 35.28 10.25
CA GLN A 208 21.17 35.06 8.86
C GLN A 208 22.14 33.87 8.74
N LEU A 209 23.02 33.68 9.71
CA LEU A 209 23.92 32.52 9.75
C LEU A 209 23.13 31.22 9.94
N PHE A 210 22.14 31.21 10.83
CA PHE A 210 21.27 30.06 11.06
C PHE A 210 20.43 29.70 9.83
N GLN A 211 19.90 30.70 9.12
CA GLN A 211 19.20 30.50 7.85
C GLN A 211 20.11 29.87 6.79
N ARG A 212 21.36 30.36 6.64
CA ARG A 212 22.34 29.77 5.71
C ARG A 212 22.69 28.33 6.06
N ILE A 213 22.87 28.01 7.33
CA ILE A 213 23.13 26.64 7.80
C ILE A 213 21.95 25.72 7.44
N ASN A 214 20.72 26.16 7.70
CA ASN A 214 19.53 25.37 7.36
C ASN A 214 19.39 25.13 5.85
N THR A 215 19.61 26.16 5.04
CA THR A 215 19.58 26.02 3.57
C THR A 215 20.65 25.05 3.07
N ASN A 216 21.86 25.10 3.63
CA ASN A 216 22.92 24.16 3.27
C ASN A 216 22.58 22.71 3.70
N ASN A 217 21.99 22.53 4.88
CA ASN A 217 21.54 21.21 5.34
C ASN A 217 20.45 20.65 4.42
N GLU A 218 19.47 21.45 4.01
CA GLU A 218 18.44 21.01 3.05
C GLU A 218 19.02 20.60 1.69
N ILE A 219 20.07 21.30 1.22
CA ILE A 219 20.77 20.94 -0.02
C ILE A 219 21.49 19.60 0.13
N ILE A 220 22.19 19.40 1.25
CA ILE A 220 22.91 18.15 1.55
C ILE A 220 21.93 16.98 1.69
N GLU A 221 20.81 17.16 2.39
CA GLU A 221 19.76 16.14 2.53
C GLU A 221 19.18 15.73 1.17
N LYS A 222 18.92 16.69 0.28
CA LYS A 222 18.46 16.42 -1.10
C LYS A 222 19.51 15.66 -1.92
N GLN A 223 20.79 15.99 -1.77
CA GLN A 223 21.87 15.28 -2.45
C GLN A 223 22.01 13.83 -1.95
N ILE A 224 21.94 13.62 -0.64
CA ILE A 224 21.94 12.28 -0.03
C ILE A 224 20.75 11.46 -0.55
N LEU A 225 19.55 12.06 -0.56
CA LEU A 225 18.35 11.38 -1.04
C LEU A 225 18.47 10.95 -2.51
N ASN A 226 19.02 11.80 -3.37
CA ASN A 226 19.26 11.47 -4.78
C ASN A 226 20.26 10.31 -4.94
N ILE A 227 21.35 10.31 -4.16
CA ILE A 227 22.33 9.22 -4.19
C ILE A 227 21.69 7.90 -3.74
N VAL A 228 20.92 7.90 -2.65
CA VAL A 228 20.19 6.72 -2.17
C VAL A 228 19.22 6.20 -3.23
N GLN A 229 18.47 7.08 -3.89
CA GLN A 229 17.55 6.71 -4.96
C GLN A 229 18.27 6.10 -6.16
N GLN A 230 19.42 6.65 -6.57
CA GLN A 230 20.21 6.12 -7.67
C GLN A 230 20.77 4.73 -7.34
N VAL A 231 21.32 4.54 -6.13
CA VAL A 231 21.79 3.23 -5.66
C VAL A 231 20.64 2.22 -5.63
N GLN A 232 19.46 2.61 -5.16
CA GLN A 232 18.29 1.73 -5.15
C GLN A 232 17.85 1.33 -6.56
N GLN A 233 17.90 2.25 -7.54
CA GLN A 233 17.58 1.96 -8.94
C GLN A 233 18.59 0.98 -9.56
N GLU A 234 19.88 1.16 -9.32
CA GLU A 234 20.92 0.25 -9.80
C GLU A 234 20.77 -1.14 -9.16
N LEU A 235 20.52 -1.20 -7.84
CA LEU A 235 20.26 -2.46 -7.11
C LEU A 235 19.02 -3.19 -7.66
N ASN A 236 17.93 -2.46 -7.93
CA ASN A 236 16.73 -3.01 -8.53
C ASN A 236 17.00 -3.57 -9.93
N SER A 237 17.85 -2.92 -10.73
CA SER A 237 18.21 -3.39 -12.07
C SER A 237 19.04 -4.69 -12.05
N VAL A 238 19.93 -4.82 -11.06
CA VAL A 238 20.73 -6.03 -10.82
C VAL A 238 19.83 -7.17 -10.33
N ASN A 239 18.93 -6.89 -9.38
CA ASN A 239 17.94 -7.86 -8.91
C ASN A 239 17.04 -8.34 -10.05
N LEU A 240 16.60 -7.45 -10.95
CA LEU A 240 15.75 -7.84 -12.08
C LEU A 240 16.47 -8.80 -13.05
N LYS A 241 17.76 -8.56 -13.34
CA LYS A 241 18.58 -9.47 -14.16
C LYS A 241 18.82 -10.80 -13.46
N PHE A 242 19.02 -10.76 -12.14
CA PHE A 242 19.17 -11.96 -11.32
C PHE A 242 17.89 -12.80 -11.29
N ASP A 243 16.74 -12.17 -11.08
CA ASP A 243 15.43 -12.81 -11.09
C ASP A 243 15.11 -13.43 -12.44
N GLN A 244 15.45 -12.75 -13.55
CA GLN A 244 15.32 -13.31 -14.90
C GLN A 244 16.19 -14.56 -15.10
N ASN A 245 17.44 -14.54 -14.63
CA ASN A 245 18.32 -15.70 -14.70
C ASN A 245 17.82 -16.84 -13.80
N ASN A 246 17.36 -16.54 -12.58
CA ASN A 246 16.77 -17.52 -11.67
C ASN A 246 15.48 -18.13 -12.21
N LEU A 247 14.63 -17.35 -12.90
CA LEU A 247 13.44 -17.87 -13.56
C LEU A 247 13.80 -18.84 -14.67
N GLN A 248 14.84 -18.55 -15.47
CA GLN A 248 15.33 -19.47 -16.50
C GLN A 248 15.92 -20.75 -15.89
N LEU A 249 16.67 -20.64 -14.79
CA LEU A 249 17.22 -21.78 -14.05
C LEU A 249 16.11 -22.63 -13.42
N THR A 250 15.14 -22.01 -12.75
CA THR A 250 13.99 -22.67 -12.11
C THR A 250 13.13 -23.37 -13.16
N SER A 251 12.90 -22.75 -14.31
CA SER A 251 12.20 -23.36 -15.45
C SER A 251 12.92 -24.62 -15.95
N LYS A 252 14.24 -24.56 -16.12
CA LYS A 252 15.05 -25.73 -16.50
C LYS A 252 15.06 -26.82 -15.43
N LEU A 253 15.10 -26.44 -14.15
CA LEU A 253 15.06 -27.39 -13.03
C LEU A 253 13.70 -28.09 -12.95
N ASN A 254 12.61 -27.35 -13.15
CA ASN A 254 11.25 -27.91 -13.20
C ASN A 254 11.08 -28.86 -14.39
N GLN A 255 11.66 -28.54 -15.55
CA GLN A 255 11.70 -29.45 -16.70
C GLN A 255 12.46 -30.74 -16.35
N ILE A 256 13.61 -30.64 -15.67
CA ILE A 256 14.38 -31.83 -15.22
C ILE A 256 13.55 -32.68 -14.24
N ASN A 257 12.90 -32.05 -13.24
CA ASN A 257 12.10 -32.75 -12.24
C ASN A 257 10.86 -33.43 -12.86
N GLN A 258 10.18 -32.79 -13.80
CA GLN A 258 9.05 -33.38 -14.52
C GLN A 258 9.46 -34.60 -15.34
N ILE A 259 10.62 -34.55 -16.00
CA ILE A 259 11.13 -35.70 -16.75
C ILE A 259 11.50 -36.83 -15.77
N GLN A 260 12.09 -36.51 -14.61
CA GLN A 260 12.37 -37.51 -13.57
C GLN A 260 11.08 -38.20 -13.07
N GLU A 261 9.99 -37.46 -12.85
CA GLU A 261 8.71 -38.04 -12.41
C GLU A 261 8.09 -38.97 -13.46
N ILE A 262 8.08 -38.57 -14.73
CA ILE A 262 7.59 -39.41 -15.84
C ILE A 262 8.38 -40.71 -15.86
N PHE A 263 9.70 -40.62 -15.73
CA PHE A 263 10.57 -41.78 -15.74
C PHE A 263 10.38 -42.69 -14.53
N GLN A 264 10.15 -42.14 -13.33
CA GLN A 264 9.83 -42.93 -12.14
C GLN A 264 8.52 -43.71 -12.31
N LYS A 265 7.50 -43.10 -12.92
CA LYS A 265 6.22 -43.77 -13.23
C LYS A 265 6.42 -44.92 -14.22
N ASP A 266 7.21 -44.72 -15.27
CA ASP A 266 7.55 -45.78 -16.22
C ASP A 266 8.34 -46.91 -15.55
N LEU A 267 9.23 -46.59 -14.61
CA LEU A 267 9.99 -47.57 -13.84
C LEU A 267 9.08 -48.41 -12.92
N ILE A 268 8.07 -47.80 -12.29
CA ILE A 268 7.06 -48.48 -11.48
C ILE A 268 6.23 -49.42 -12.36
N LEU A 269 5.74 -48.92 -13.51
CA LEU A 269 4.97 -49.71 -14.47
C LEU A 269 5.78 -50.91 -14.97
N LEU A 270 7.09 -50.73 -15.18
CA LEU A 270 8.01 -51.80 -15.57
C LEU A 270 8.14 -52.86 -14.46
N LYS A 271 8.26 -52.45 -13.19
CA LYS A 271 8.32 -53.35 -12.03
C LYS A 271 7.01 -54.13 -11.84
N GLU A 272 5.87 -53.48 -12.04
CA GLU A 272 4.55 -54.12 -12.01
C GLU A 272 4.37 -55.13 -13.14
N ASN A 273 4.83 -54.78 -14.34
CA ASN A 273 4.83 -55.69 -15.49
C ASN A 273 5.81 -56.87 -15.30
N GLN A 274 6.95 -56.66 -14.64
CA GLN A 274 7.86 -57.75 -14.24
C GLN A 274 7.19 -58.74 -13.29
N GLN A 275 6.37 -58.28 -12.34
CA GLN A 275 5.63 -59.16 -11.43
C GLN A 275 4.54 -59.96 -12.16
N LYS A 276 3.89 -59.37 -13.17
CA LYS A 276 2.83 -60.03 -13.97
C LYS A 276 3.37 -61.06 -14.98
N ILE A 277 4.66 -61.02 -15.32
CA ILE A 277 5.22 -61.71 -16.51
C ILE A 277 6.23 -62.83 -16.14
N GLN A 278 6.15 -63.42 -14.95
CA GLN A 278 7.01 -64.56 -14.53
C GLN A 278 6.84 -65.89 -15.33
N LYS A 279 6.44 -65.90 -16.62
CA LYS A 279 6.16 -67.14 -17.38
C LYS A 279 6.83 -67.32 -18.75
N LYS A 280 7.73 -66.46 -19.27
CA LYS A 280 8.51 -66.78 -20.50
C LYS A 280 9.93 -66.18 -20.52
N PRO A 281 11.02 -66.95 -20.76
CA PRO A 281 12.35 -66.49 -20.30
C PRO A 281 13.26 -65.79 -21.34
N LYS A 282 13.20 -66.08 -22.65
CA LYS A 282 14.34 -65.77 -23.54
C LYS A 282 14.30 -64.45 -24.35
N ILE A 283 13.13 -63.85 -24.61
CA ILE A 283 13.02 -62.56 -25.35
C ILE A 283 13.10 -61.33 -24.41
N GLN A 284 12.93 -61.55 -23.11
CA GLN A 284 12.70 -60.49 -22.13
C GLN A 284 13.98 -59.91 -21.53
N GLU A 285 15.05 -60.70 -21.37
CA GLU A 285 16.33 -60.19 -20.88
C GLU A 285 16.94 -59.14 -21.82
N VAL A 286 16.80 -59.32 -23.14
CA VAL A 286 17.29 -58.35 -24.13
C VAL A 286 16.51 -57.04 -24.06
N GLN A 287 15.19 -57.09 -23.87
CA GLN A 287 14.36 -55.89 -23.68
C GLN A 287 14.70 -55.17 -22.36
N GLN A 288 14.89 -55.92 -21.27
CA GLN A 288 15.27 -55.35 -19.98
C GLN A 288 16.66 -54.69 -20.02
N ILE A 289 17.64 -55.31 -20.68
CA ILE A 289 18.97 -54.72 -20.89
C ILE A 289 18.86 -53.46 -21.74
N ARG A 290 18.02 -53.44 -22.78
CA ARG A 290 17.80 -52.26 -23.63
C ARG A 290 17.20 -51.08 -22.85
N TYR A 291 16.22 -51.34 -22.00
CA TYR A 291 15.63 -50.32 -21.11
C TYR A 291 16.64 -49.81 -20.08
N LEU A 292 17.44 -50.70 -19.47
CA LEU A 292 18.49 -50.30 -18.52
C LEU A 292 19.60 -49.46 -19.17
N LEU A 293 19.95 -49.75 -20.43
CA LEU A 293 20.89 -48.93 -21.19
C LEU A 293 20.31 -47.56 -21.56
N GLN A 294 19.02 -47.48 -21.89
CA GLN A 294 18.32 -46.19 -22.08
C GLN A 294 18.26 -45.39 -20.78
N TYR A 295 17.99 -46.03 -19.64
CA TYR A 295 18.03 -45.39 -18.31
C TYR A 295 19.42 -44.81 -18.02
N LEU A 296 20.48 -45.58 -18.29
CA LEU A 296 21.85 -45.14 -18.07
C LEU A 296 22.23 -43.94 -18.95
N SER A 297 21.87 -43.97 -20.25
CA SER A 297 22.17 -42.84 -21.13
C SER A 297 21.40 -41.59 -20.72
N PHE A 298 20.13 -41.76 -20.31
CA PHE A 298 19.30 -40.65 -19.84
C PHE A 298 19.84 -40.05 -18.53
N SER A 299 20.16 -40.90 -17.55
CA SER A 299 20.73 -40.45 -16.27
C SER A 299 22.07 -39.73 -16.45
N GLN A 300 22.90 -40.21 -17.39
CA GLN A 300 24.17 -39.56 -17.72
C GLN A 300 23.96 -38.20 -18.40
N PHE A 301 22.97 -38.08 -19.29
CA PHE A 301 22.58 -36.80 -19.88
C PHE A 301 22.04 -35.82 -18.83
N THR A 302 21.19 -36.27 -17.89
CA THR A 302 20.69 -35.42 -16.79
C THR A 302 21.83 -34.92 -15.91
N LEU A 303 22.79 -35.78 -15.59
CA LEU A 303 23.98 -35.41 -14.83
C LEU A 303 24.85 -34.38 -15.57
N GLU A 304 25.04 -34.54 -16.88
CA GLU A 304 25.76 -33.55 -17.71
C GLU A 304 25.07 -32.19 -17.74
N GLN A 305 23.73 -32.16 -17.87
CA GLN A 305 22.96 -30.91 -17.82
C GLN A 305 23.04 -30.25 -16.44
N GLN A 306 22.97 -31.05 -15.37
CA GLN A 306 23.11 -30.55 -14.00
C GLN A 306 24.51 -29.99 -13.73
N ASN A 307 25.58 -30.63 -14.23
CA ASN A 307 26.93 -30.11 -14.13
C ASN A 307 27.10 -28.79 -14.89
N GLN A 308 26.51 -28.66 -16.09
CA GLN A 308 26.52 -27.40 -16.84
C GLN A 308 25.79 -26.27 -16.11
N ILE A 309 24.68 -26.59 -15.42
CA ILE A 309 23.95 -25.64 -14.58
C ILE A 309 24.81 -25.20 -13.38
N SER A 310 25.47 -26.15 -12.71
CA SER A 310 26.36 -25.87 -11.58
C SER A 310 27.50 -24.93 -11.97
N CYS A 311 28.17 -25.19 -13.12
CA CYS A 311 29.23 -24.30 -13.62
C CYS A 311 28.73 -22.88 -13.91
N LYS A 312 27.51 -22.72 -14.45
CA LYS A 312 26.91 -21.40 -14.71
C LYS A 312 26.56 -20.65 -13.43
N ILE A 313 26.12 -21.35 -12.40
CA ILE A 313 25.87 -20.75 -11.08
C ILE A 313 27.19 -20.24 -10.49
N GLU A 314 28.27 -21.03 -10.55
CA GLU A 314 29.59 -20.60 -10.08
C GLU A 314 30.13 -19.38 -10.85
N GLU A 315 29.93 -19.34 -12.16
CA GLU A 315 30.29 -18.19 -13.01
C GLU A 315 29.49 -16.93 -12.62
N ASN A 316 28.17 -17.05 -12.45
CA ASN A 316 27.32 -15.94 -12.01
C ASN A 316 27.71 -15.42 -10.61
N VAL A 317 28.02 -16.31 -9.67
CA VAL A 317 28.48 -15.93 -8.31
C VAL A 317 29.81 -15.18 -8.39
N LYS A 318 30.71 -15.62 -9.27
CA LYS A 318 31.99 -14.93 -9.52
C LYS A 318 31.78 -13.54 -10.10
N ASP A 319 30.88 -13.38 -11.07
CA ASP A 319 30.56 -12.10 -11.69
C ASP A 319 29.92 -11.11 -10.70
N ILE A 320 29.02 -11.60 -9.84
CA ILE A 320 28.41 -10.81 -8.76
C ILE A 320 29.49 -10.33 -7.79
N ARG A 321 30.44 -11.19 -7.39
CA ARG A 321 31.58 -10.78 -6.55
C ARG A 321 32.41 -9.68 -7.20
N ILE A 322 32.78 -9.86 -8.47
CA ILE A 322 33.57 -8.86 -9.22
C ILE A 322 32.82 -7.53 -9.29
N TYR A 323 31.50 -7.56 -9.54
CA TYR A 323 30.67 -6.36 -9.58
C TYR A 323 30.65 -5.62 -8.23
N ILE A 324 30.40 -6.35 -7.14
CA ILE A 324 30.40 -5.79 -5.77
C ILE A 324 31.77 -5.18 -5.44
N ASP A 325 32.86 -5.90 -5.71
CA ASP A 325 34.22 -5.41 -5.43
C ASP A 325 34.56 -4.14 -6.21
N ASN A 326 34.17 -4.07 -7.48
CA ASN A 326 34.39 -2.87 -8.32
C ASN A 326 33.55 -1.68 -7.83
N HIS A 327 32.31 -1.92 -7.41
CA HIS A 327 31.45 -0.88 -6.89
C HIS A 327 31.95 -0.34 -5.54
N LEU A 328 32.42 -1.22 -4.65
CA LEU A 328 33.07 -0.85 -3.39
C LEU A 328 34.32 0.00 -3.64
N LYS A 329 35.20 -0.39 -4.57
CA LYS A 329 36.37 0.43 -4.95
C LYS A 329 36.00 1.81 -5.50
N THR A 330 34.91 1.89 -6.27
CA THR A 330 34.40 3.15 -6.82
C THR A 330 33.89 4.06 -5.72
N LEU A 331 33.15 3.49 -4.76
CA LEU A 331 32.69 4.21 -3.57
C LEU A 331 33.87 4.68 -2.71
N GLU A 332 34.88 3.85 -2.49
CA GLU A 332 36.11 4.22 -1.77
C GLU A 332 36.82 5.40 -2.44
N SER A 333 36.95 5.37 -3.76
CA SER A 333 37.57 6.46 -4.53
C SER A 333 36.79 7.78 -4.44
N ARG A 334 35.45 7.71 -4.44
CA ARG A 334 34.58 8.89 -4.26
C ARG A 334 34.66 9.44 -2.84
N ILE A 335 34.69 8.56 -1.84
CA ILE A 335 34.85 8.93 -0.44
C ILE A 335 36.21 9.61 -0.20
N ASP A 336 37.28 9.09 -0.78
CA ASP A 336 38.61 9.69 -0.66
C ASP A 336 38.71 11.06 -1.37
N ALA A 337 37.96 11.25 -2.46
CA ALA A 337 37.83 12.56 -3.10
C ALA A 337 37.05 13.58 -2.25
N GLU A 338 36.06 13.14 -1.48
CA GLU A 338 35.22 14.01 -0.63
C GLU A 338 35.82 14.30 0.76
N LYS A 339 36.76 13.49 1.25
CA LYS A 339 37.52 13.73 2.51
C LYS A 339 38.25 15.08 2.55
N VAL A 340 38.47 15.71 1.40
CA VAL A 340 39.10 17.04 1.30
C VAL A 340 38.25 18.15 1.95
N ASN A 341 36.95 17.94 2.20
CA ASN A 341 36.04 18.99 2.67
C ASN A 341 35.34 18.74 4.02
N GLY A 342 35.94 17.92 4.91
CA GLY A 342 35.67 17.92 6.34
C GLY A 342 34.25 17.52 6.79
N ILE A 343 34.13 16.44 7.58
CA ILE A 343 33.22 16.27 8.74
C ILE A 343 33.44 14.84 9.28
N GLN A 344 33.94 14.71 10.51
CA GLN A 344 34.17 13.42 11.19
C GLN A 344 32.89 12.59 11.39
N LYS A 345 31.71 13.23 11.50
CA LYS A 345 30.42 12.55 11.65
C LYS A 345 29.97 11.80 10.38
N MET A 346 30.41 12.26 9.22
CA MET A 346 30.11 11.60 7.95
C MET A 346 30.88 10.28 7.85
N ASN A 347 32.10 10.24 8.37
CA ASN A 347 32.92 9.02 8.43
C ASN A 347 32.28 7.91 9.28
N GLU A 348 31.65 8.23 10.42
CA GLU A 348 30.96 7.23 11.25
C GLU A 348 29.73 6.64 10.54
N ILE A 349 28.90 7.50 9.93
CA ILE A 349 27.71 7.06 9.19
C ILE A 349 28.13 6.21 7.97
N GLN A 350 29.17 6.64 7.26
CA GLN A 350 29.71 5.90 6.11
C GLN A 350 30.32 4.55 6.50
N GLN A 351 31.04 4.48 7.63
CA GLN A 351 31.58 3.21 8.14
C GLN A 351 30.45 2.26 8.55
N ASN A 352 29.38 2.77 9.18
CA ASN A 352 28.24 1.94 9.55
C ASN A 352 27.50 1.39 8.32
N ILE A 353 27.26 2.21 7.30
CA ILE A 353 26.66 1.75 6.03
C ILE A 353 27.55 0.70 5.35
N LYS A 354 28.88 0.90 5.35
CA LYS A 354 29.84 -0.07 4.80
C LYS A 354 29.76 -1.40 5.54
N ILE A 355 29.72 -1.37 6.87
CA ILE A 355 29.62 -2.58 7.71
C ILE A 355 28.30 -3.30 7.45
N GLU A 356 27.17 -2.59 7.38
CA GLU A 356 25.86 -3.18 7.12
C GLU A 356 25.78 -3.82 5.73
N LEU A 357 26.29 -3.14 4.70
CA LEU A 357 26.36 -3.70 3.34
C LEU A 357 27.24 -4.95 3.26
N LEU A 358 28.39 -4.95 3.93
CA LEU A 358 29.26 -6.12 4.01
C LEU A 358 28.59 -7.28 4.75
N GLN A 359 27.86 -7.02 5.84
CA GLN A 359 27.13 -8.04 6.59
C GLN A 359 25.98 -8.64 5.78
N VAL A 360 25.21 -7.81 5.06
CA VAL A 360 24.12 -8.28 4.19
C VAL A 360 24.68 -9.10 3.03
N SER A 361 25.74 -8.61 2.37
CA SER A 361 26.39 -9.33 1.27
C SER A 361 26.98 -10.68 1.73
N SER A 362 27.62 -10.72 2.89
CA SER A 362 28.14 -11.98 3.47
C SER A 362 27.01 -12.98 3.74
N LYS A 363 25.90 -12.55 4.35
CA LYS A 363 24.76 -13.43 4.64
C LYS A 363 24.14 -14.02 3.37
N ILE A 364 23.99 -13.20 2.32
CA ILE A 364 23.48 -13.66 1.02
C ILE A 364 24.45 -14.68 0.41
N LEU A 365 25.76 -14.40 0.44
CA LEU A 365 26.78 -15.33 -0.07
C LEU A 365 26.82 -16.65 0.70
N ASP A 366 26.69 -16.62 2.02
CA ASP A 366 26.67 -17.81 2.87
C ASP A 366 25.42 -18.66 2.62
N GLN A 367 24.26 -18.02 2.45
CA GLN A 367 23.03 -18.73 2.10
C GLN A 367 23.13 -19.40 0.72
N LEU A 368 23.62 -18.68 -0.29
CA LEU A 368 23.85 -19.23 -1.64
C LEU A 368 24.86 -20.38 -1.60
N ARG A 369 25.89 -20.28 -0.77
CA ARG A 369 26.87 -21.36 -0.58
C ARG A 369 26.21 -22.61 0.01
N LEU A 370 25.38 -22.47 1.04
CA LEU A 370 24.68 -23.59 1.68
C LEU A 370 23.71 -24.28 0.72
N GLU A 371 22.96 -23.50 -0.07
CA GLU A 371 22.06 -24.04 -1.10
C GLU A 371 22.85 -24.81 -2.18
N ASN A 372 24.02 -24.29 -2.59
CA ASN A 372 24.89 -24.96 -3.55
C ASN A 372 25.54 -26.23 -2.98
N GLU A 373 26.00 -26.21 -1.72
CA GLU A 373 26.56 -27.39 -1.05
C GLU A 373 25.52 -28.51 -0.91
N SER A 374 24.26 -28.16 -0.57
CA SER A 374 23.13 -29.08 -0.54
C SER A 374 22.88 -29.70 -1.92
N PHE A 375 22.86 -28.88 -2.97
CA PHE A 375 22.69 -29.33 -4.35
C PHE A 375 23.82 -30.28 -4.81
N ILE A 376 25.09 -29.92 -4.54
CA ILE A 376 26.25 -30.78 -4.84
C ILE A 376 26.14 -32.13 -4.10
N SER A 377 25.62 -32.15 -2.86
CA SER A 377 25.42 -33.41 -2.15
C SER A 377 24.38 -34.30 -2.82
N GLN A 378 23.29 -33.73 -3.35
CA GLN A 378 22.28 -34.48 -4.09
C GLN A 378 22.84 -35.04 -5.40
N LEU A 379 23.74 -34.31 -6.06
CA LEU A 379 24.45 -34.78 -7.26
C LEU A 379 25.36 -35.98 -6.97
N LYS A 380 26.13 -35.93 -5.88
CA LYS A 380 26.98 -37.05 -5.46
C LYS A 380 26.16 -38.31 -5.17
N GLN A 381 24.99 -38.14 -4.56
CA GLN A 381 24.07 -39.26 -4.29
C GLN A 381 23.55 -39.87 -5.60
N THR A 382 23.07 -39.04 -6.53
CA THR A 382 22.58 -39.50 -7.84
C THR A 382 23.67 -40.24 -8.63
N GLN A 383 24.91 -39.74 -8.59
CA GLN A 383 26.05 -40.37 -9.23
C GLN A 383 26.38 -41.75 -8.62
N ASN A 384 26.27 -41.89 -7.29
CA ASN A 384 26.42 -43.18 -6.63
C ASN A 384 25.34 -44.18 -7.05
N ASP A 385 24.10 -43.72 -7.18
CA ASP A 385 22.98 -44.57 -7.63
C ASP A 385 23.19 -45.06 -9.08
N ILE A 386 23.69 -44.20 -9.97
CA ILE A 386 24.09 -44.57 -11.34
C ILE A 386 25.19 -45.63 -11.32
N ASN A 387 26.22 -45.46 -10.48
CA ASN A 387 27.32 -46.41 -10.38
C ASN A 387 26.85 -47.78 -9.86
N ASN A 388 25.96 -47.79 -8.87
CA ASN A 388 25.34 -49.02 -8.36
C ASN A 388 24.55 -49.76 -9.45
N LEU A 389 23.82 -49.03 -10.30
CA LEU A 389 23.10 -49.61 -11.43
C LEU A 389 24.05 -50.18 -12.50
N LYS A 390 25.18 -49.51 -12.78
CA LYS A 390 26.23 -50.07 -13.67
C LYS A 390 26.76 -51.41 -13.15
N ILE A 391 26.97 -51.53 -11.84
CA ILE A 391 27.42 -52.78 -11.20
C ILE A 391 26.36 -53.88 -11.37
N LEU A 392 25.09 -53.59 -11.12
CA LEU A 392 23.99 -54.54 -11.28
C LEU A 392 23.86 -55.06 -12.72
N ILE A 393 24.03 -54.19 -13.71
CA ILE A 393 24.01 -54.56 -15.14
C ILE A 393 25.21 -55.44 -15.50
N LYS A 394 26.39 -55.17 -14.94
CA LYS A 394 27.58 -56.00 -15.14
C LYS A 394 27.39 -57.39 -14.52
N GLN A 395 26.78 -57.47 -13.34
CA GLN A 395 26.45 -58.73 -12.68
C GLN A 395 25.40 -59.55 -13.44
N SER A 396 24.40 -58.89 -14.07
CA SER A 396 23.40 -59.59 -14.88
C SER A 396 23.98 -60.15 -16.18
N LYS A 397 24.89 -59.42 -16.85
CA LYS A 397 25.60 -59.89 -18.05
C LYS A 397 26.48 -61.11 -17.77
N ASN A 398 27.20 -61.12 -16.64
CA ASN A 398 28.03 -62.28 -16.28
C ASN A 398 27.16 -63.53 -15.97
N LYS A 399 25.94 -63.36 -15.43
CA LYS A 399 25.02 -64.48 -15.19
C LYS A 399 24.43 -65.06 -16.48
N SER A 400 24.22 -64.25 -17.52
CA SER A 400 23.77 -64.74 -18.83
C SER A 400 24.89 -65.46 -19.59
N GLU A 401 26.13 -64.96 -19.56
CA GLU A 401 27.29 -65.61 -20.20
C GLU A 401 27.65 -66.96 -19.54
N ILE A 402 27.48 -67.10 -18.22
CA ILE A 402 27.68 -68.38 -17.51
C ILE A 402 26.61 -69.42 -17.89
N LYS A 403 25.40 -68.99 -18.27
CA LYS A 403 24.34 -69.90 -18.77
C LYS A 403 24.52 -70.25 -20.25
N GLU A 404 25.02 -69.32 -21.08
CA GLU A 404 25.32 -69.59 -22.50
C GLU A 404 26.49 -70.56 -22.69
N ASN A 405 27.46 -70.60 -21.78
CA ASN A 405 28.57 -71.57 -21.82
C ASN A 405 28.20 -73.01 -21.37
N GLN A 406 26.98 -73.24 -20.88
CA GLN A 406 26.48 -74.59 -20.57
C GLN A 406 25.49 -75.14 -21.60
N GLU A 407 24.87 -74.29 -22.44
CA GLU A 407 23.95 -74.73 -23.51
C GLU A 407 24.57 -74.67 -24.93
N SER A 408 25.75 -74.06 -25.12
CA SER A 408 26.35 -73.83 -26.44
C SER A 408 27.49 -74.79 -26.83
N GLN A 409 27.28 -76.10 -26.70
CA GLN A 409 28.13 -77.12 -27.34
C GLN A 409 27.44 -77.98 -28.41
N LYS A 410 26.20 -77.67 -28.82
CA LYS A 410 25.50 -78.49 -29.83
C LYS A 410 24.83 -77.78 -31.01
N SER A 411 24.98 -76.47 -31.19
CA SER A 411 24.31 -75.80 -32.32
C SER A 411 25.01 -74.54 -32.80
N ILE A 412 26.22 -74.66 -33.34
CA ILE A 412 26.83 -73.60 -34.16
C ILE A 412 27.29 -74.23 -35.48
N SER A 413 26.39 -74.25 -36.47
CA SER A 413 26.78 -74.38 -37.89
C SER A 413 25.91 -73.59 -38.88
N ASN A 414 24.84 -72.90 -38.47
CA ASN A 414 23.86 -72.38 -39.44
C ASN A 414 23.48 -70.88 -39.36
N ILE A 415 24.18 -70.03 -38.60
CA ILE A 415 23.88 -68.58 -38.60
C ILE A 415 25.18 -67.76 -38.67
N SER A 416 25.91 -67.89 -39.78
CA SER A 416 27.10 -67.03 -40.04
C SER A 416 27.03 -66.26 -41.36
N ASN A 417 25.92 -66.31 -42.10
CA ASN A 417 25.87 -65.75 -43.47
C ASN A 417 24.85 -64.62 -43.70
N GLN A 418 24.34 -63.94 -42.67
CA GLN A 418 23.34 -62.86 -42.87
C GLN A 418 23.53 -61.57 -42.05
N VAL A 419 24.75 -61.23 -41.63
CA VAL A 419 24.99 -59.98 -40.83
C VAL A 419 25.88 -58.93 -41.52
N ASP A 420 26.35 -59.15 -42.75
CA ASP A 420 27.31 -58.21 -43.39
C ASP A 420 26.73 -57.07 -44.25
N LEU A 421 25.45 -56.70 -44.13
CA LEU A 421 24.86 -55.66 -45.01
C LEU A 421 24.00 -54.58 -44.34
N ILE A 422 24.37 -54.10 -43.15
CA ILE A 422 23.88 -52.80 -42.66
C ILE A 422 25.07 -51.92 -42.28
N LYS A 423 25.62 -51.23 -43.29
CA LYS A 423 26.47 -50.07 -43.09
C LYS A 423 25.60 -48.91 -42.61
N ILE A 424 25.77 -48.53 -41.35
CA ILE A 424 25.23 -47.30 -40.78
C ILE A 424 26.06 -46.14 -41.33
N ASN A 425 25.59 -45.50 -42.40
CA ASN A 425 26.06 -44.19 -42.81
C ASN A 425 24.89 -43.20 -42.69
N ASP A 426 25.15 -42.11 -41.96
CA ASP A 426 24.48 -40.81 -41.97
C ASP A 426 22.95 -40.76 -41.86
N ILE A 427 22.46 -40.76 -40.62
CA ILE A 427 21.15 -40.16 -40.30
C ILE A 427 21.37 -38.64 -40.14
N PRO A 428 20.78 -37.78 -41.00
CA PRO A 428 20.95 -36.35 -40.87
C PRO A 428 20.31 -35.85 -39.57
N GLN A 429 21.10 -35.17 -38.73
CA GLN A 429 20.70 -34.60 -37.43
C GLN A 429 19.44 -33.72 -37.48
N LYS A 430 19.02 -33.28 -38.66
CA LYS A 430 17.81 -32.47 -38.91
C LYS A 430 16.50 -33.20 -38.56
N ASN A 431 16.44 -34.53 -38.66
CA ASN A 431 15.22 -35.30 -38.37
C ASN A 431 15.02 -35.61 -36.88
N ILE A 432 16.10 -35.63 -36.09
CA ILE A 432 16.02 -35.84 -34.63
C ILE A 432 15.43 -34.60 -33.95
N ILE A 433 15.80 -33.40 -34.41
CA ILE A 433 15.28 -32.12 -33.90
C ILE A 433 13.78 -31.99 -34.16
N ILE A 434 13.29 -32.39 -35.35
CA ILE A 434 11.86 -32.33 -35.68
C ILE A 434 11.05 -33.32 -34.82
N THR A 435 11.62 -34.49 -34.51
CA THR A 435 10.94 -35.50 -33.69
C THR A 435 10.90 -35.08 -32.20
N GLN A 436 11.96 -34.45 -31.69
CA GLN A 436 12.00 -33.90 -30.33
C GLN A 436 11.11 -32.66 -30.15
N GLN A 437 10.98 -31.82 -31.19
CA GLN A 437 10.04 -30.69 -31.17
C GLN A 437 8.58 -31.15 -31.12
N ARG A 438 8.23 -32.23 -31.83
CA ARG A 438 6.89 -32.84 -31.75
C ARG A 438 6.61 -33.46 -30.38
N SER A 439 7.56 -34.19 -29.80
CA SER A 439 7.37 -34.77 -28.46
C SER A 439 7.20 -33.71 -27.37
N ASN A 440 7.87 -32.57 -27.48
CA ASN A 440 7.73 -31.45 -26.53
C ASN A 440 6.42 -30.66 -26.74
N GLN A 441 5.88 -30.63 -27.96
CA GLN A 441 4.57 -30.05 -28.23
C GLN A 441 3.46 -30.95 -27.66
N ASP A 442 3.56 -32.26 -27.84
CA ASP A 442 2.57 -33.22 -27.33
C ASP A 442 2.52 -33.25 -25.79
N THR A 443 3.67 -33.12 -25.11
CA THR A 443 3.72 -33.04 -23.64
C THR A 443 3.10 -31.75 -23.10
N ASN A 444 3.38 -30.61 -23.74
CA ASN A 444 2.79 -29.32 -23.36
C ASN A 444 1.26 -29.31 -23.57
N VAL A 445 0.77 -29.85 -24.70
CA VAL A 445 -0.67 -29.97 -24.97
C VAL A 445 -1.35 -30.86 -23.94
N LYS A 446 -0.74 -31.98 -23.56
CA LYS A 446 -1.29 -32.87 -22.53
C LYS A 446 -1.32 -32.21 -21.16
N PHE A 447 -0.30 -31.43 -20.80
CA PHE A 447 -0.27 -30.67 -19.55
C PHE A 447 -1.37 -29.61 -19.51
N ASP A 448 -1.54 -28.85 -20.60
CA ASP A 448 -2.60 -27.85 -20.72
C ASP A 448 -4.01 -28.47 -20.60
N GLN A 449 -4.22 -29.64 -21.22
CA GLN A 449 -5.47 -30.39 -21.11
C GLN A 449 -5.74 -30.86 -19.68
N LEU A 450 -4.73 -31.40 -18.99
CA LEU A 450 -4.87 -31.86 -17.60
C LEU A 450 -5.17 -30.70 -16.65
N ARG A 451 -4.47 -29.57 -16.80
CA ARG A 451 -4.75 -28.34 -16.05
C ARG A 451 -6.19 -27.88 -16.27
N SER A 452 -6.58 -27.69 -17.53
CA SER A 452 -7.91 -27.17 -17.88
C SER A 452 -9.00 -28.10 -17.36
N GLN A 453 -8.81 -29.43 -17.46
CA GLN A 453 -9.76 -30.42 -16.93
C GLN A 453 -9.85 -30.39 -15.40
N SER A 454 -8.72 -30.26 -14.69
CA SER A 454 -8.67 -30.15 -13.22
C SER A 454 -9.49 -28.95 -12.74
N ILE A 455 -9.23 -27.77 -13.30
CA ILE A 455 -9.96 -26.53 -12.98
C ILE A 455 -11.44 -26.66 -13.35
N LYS A 456 -11.74 -27.18 -14.55
CA LYS A 456 -13.11 -27.42 -15.00
C LYS A 456 -13.88 -28.33 -14.05
N ASN A 457 -13.28 -29.42 -13.57
CA ASN A 457 -13.93 -30.32 -12.63
C ASN A 457 -14.25 -29.60 -11.31
N TYR A 458 -13.30 -28.83 -10.79
CA TYR A 458 -13.49 -28.05 -9.56
C TYR A 458 -14.63 -27.04 -9.68
N ILE A 459 -14.63 -26.24 -10.74
CA ILE A 459 -15.63 -25.20 -10.97
C ILE A 459 -17.02 -25.82 -11.19
N ASN A 460 -17.11 -26.94 -11.92
CA ASN A 460 -18.38 -27.64 -12.10
C ASN A 460 -18.93 -28.18 -10.78
N GLN A 461 -18.09 -28.80 -9.95
CA GLN A 461 -18.49 -29.25 -8.63
C GLN A 461 -18.98 -28.07 -7.77
N LEU A 462 -18.28 -26.94 -7.81
CA LEU A 462 -18.68 -25.72 -7.10
C LEU A 462 -20.07 -25.26 -7.55
N TYR A 463 -20.34 -25.22 -8.85
CA TYR A 463 -21.65 -24.84 -9.39
C TYR A 463 -22.76 -25.86 -9.07
N ASP A 464 -22.46 -27.15 -9.18
CA ASP A 464 -23.38 -28.24 -8.84
C ASP A 464 -23.81 -28.17 -7.38
N GLU A 465 -22.94 -27.69 -6.50
CA GLU A 465 -23.21 -27.53 -5.07
C GLU A 465 -23.80 -26.16 -4.71
N SER A 466 -23.78 -25.20 -5.63
CA SER A 466 -24.24 -23.81 -5.39
C SER A 466 -25.30 -23.37 -6.40
N SER A 467 -24.89 -22.69 -7.46
CA SER A 467 -25.75 -21.97 -8.38
C SER A 467 -26.76 -22.84 -9.13
N ARG A 468 -26.43 -24.13 -9.38
CA ARG A 468 -27.29 -25.12 -10.06
C ARG A 468 -28.30 -25.80 -9.14
N LYS A 469 -28.08 -25.77 -7.81
CA LYS A 469 -29.05 -26.29 -6.83
C LYS A 469 -30.23 -25.35 -6.58
N ARG A 470 -30.10 -24.07 -6.95
CA ARG A 470 -31.13 -23.06 -6.67
C ARG A 470 -32.28 -23.15 -7.67
N ASP A 471 -33.49 -23.26 -7.16
CA ASP A 471 -34.71 -23.10 -7.96
C ASP A 471 -34.99 -21.60 -8.12
N THR A 472 -34.55 -21.02 -9.24
CA THR A 472 -34.81 -19.62 -9.59
C THR A 472 -35.41 -19.52 -10.98
N THR A 473 -36.22 -18.48 -11.21
CA THR A 473 -36.78 -18.23 -12.55
C THR A 473 -35.63 -18.01 -13.55
N LYS A 474 -35.85 -18.38 -14.82
CA LYS A 474 -34.82 -18.40 -15.87
C LYS A 474 -34.00 -17.11 -15.94
N GLU A 475 -34.62 -15.95 -15.75
CA GLU A 475 -33.95 -14.66 -15.79
C GLU A 475 -32.93 -14.44 -14.65
N TYR A 476 -33.08 -15.06 -13.48
CA TYR A 476 -32.14 -14.97 -12.36
C TYR A 476 -31.07 -16.08 -12.37
N GLN A 477 -31.11 -16.98 -13.35
CA GLN A 477 -30.08 -18.01 -13.53
C GLN A 477 -28.81 -17.40 -14.12
N PHE A 478 -28.95 -16.41 -15.01
CA PHE A 478 -27.84 -15.75 -15.69
C PHE A 478 -26.91 -14.97 -14.76
N TYR A 479 -25.62 -15.29 -14.78
CA TYR A 479 -24.57 -14.53 -14.08
C TYR A 479 -24.45 -13.09 -14.57
N LEU A 480 -24.65 -12.93 -15.88
CA LEU A 480 -24.59 -11.66 -16.58
C LEU A 480 -25.82 -11.55 -17.50
N ARG A 481 -26.62 -10.51 -17.30
CA ARG A 481 -27.82 -10.27 -18.14
C ARG A 481 -27.45 -9.50 -19.41
N LYS A 482 -28.42 -9.38 -20.32
CA LYS A 482 -28.30 -8.48 -21.47
C LYS A 482 -28.14 -7.03 -21.02
N VAL A 483 -27.53 -6.22 -21.87
CA VAL A 483 -27.53 -4.76 -21.71
C VAL A 483 -28.96 -4.25 -21.76
N GLN A 484 -29.25 -3.28 -20.90
CA GLN A 484 -30.53 -2.60 -20.78
C GLN A 484 -30.36 -1.11 -21.06
N SER A 485 -31.35 -0.50 -21.70
CA SER A 485 -31.28 0.90 -22.15
C SER A 485 -31.25 1.91 -20.99
N ASP A 486 -31.03 3.19 -21.29
CA ASP A 486 -31.17 4.29 -20.32
C ASP A 486 -32.60 4.39 -19.78
N GLU A 487 -33.64 4.16 -20.60
CA GLU A 487 -35.00 4.15 -20.08
C GLU A 487 -35.22 3.04 -19.06
N GLU A 488 -34.72 1.83 -19.36
CA GLU A 488 -34.76 0.70 -18.42
C GLU A 488 -33.94 1.00 -17.15
N LEU A 489 -32.78 1.65 -17.27
CA LEU A 489 -31.96 2.10 -16.14
C LEU A 489 -32.75 3.04 -15.22
N PHE A 490 -33.36 4.08 -15.79
CA PHE A 490 -34.14 5.05 -15.02
C PHE A 490 -35.35 4.42 -14.35
N GLN A 491 -36.05 3.52 -15.06
CA GLN A 491 -37.17 2.78 -14.50
C GLN A 491 -36.71 1.86 -13.35
N TYR A 492 -35.62 1.13 -13.54
CA TYR A 492 -35.11 0.16 -12.57
C TYR A 492 -34.69 0.83 -11.26
N TYR A 493 -33.97 1.95 -11.34
CA TYR A 493 -33.51 2.70 -10.17
C TYR A 493 -34.47 3.81 -9.73
N ARG A 494 -35.66 3.90 -10.35
CA ARG A 494 -36.70 4.89 -10.03
C ARG A 494 -36.22 6.34 -10.13
N VAL A 495 -35.35 6.63 -11.10
CA VAL A 495 -34.83 7.97 -11.38
C VAL A 495 -35.85 8.73 -12.24
N GLN A 496 -36.76 9.46 -11.58
CA GLN A 496 -37.87 10.13 -12.27
C GLN A 496 -37.54 11.56 -12.70
N ASN A 497 -36.65 12.25 -11.98
CA ASN A 497 -36.36 13.65 -12.21
C ASN A 497 -35.42 13.83 -13.43
N THR A 498 -35.80 14.66 -14.39
CA THR A 498 -35.00 14.94 -15.61
C THR A 498 -33.58 15.42 -15.31
N GLN A 499 -33.39 16.23 -14.26
CA GLN A 499 -32.06 16.68 -13.85
C GLN A 499 -31.21 15.51 -13.30
N GLN A 500 -31.80 14.63 -12.51
CA GLN A 500 -31.10 13.42 -12.05
C GLN A 500 -30.78 12.47 -13.21
N GLN A 501 -31.66 12.36 -14.21
CA GLN A 501 -31.39 11.59 -15.43
C GLN A 501 -30.21 12.18 -16.21
N MET A 502 -30.17 13.52 -16.38
CA MET A 502 -29.04 14.20 -17.03
C MET A 502 -27.73 14.03 -16.25
N GLU A 503 -27.78 14.04 -14.92
CA GLU A 503 -26.61 13.78 -14.08
C GLU A 503 -26.15 12.33 -14.19
N LEU A 504 -27.07 11.37 -14.18
CA LEU A 504 -26.73 9.94 -14.31
C LEU A 504 -26.08 9.64 -15.66
N ARG A 505 -26.55 10.27 -16.75
CA ARG A 505 -25.98 10.16 -18.10
C ARG A 505 -24.52 10.61 -18.20
N LYS A 506 -24.00 11.40 -17.24
CA LYS A 506 -22.57 11.74 -17.17
C LYS A 506 -21.71 10.53 -16.82
N TYR A 507 -22.29 9.53 -16.15
CA TYR A 507 -21.59 8.36 -15.65
C TYR A 507 -21.89 7.11 -16.49
N CYS A 508 -23.16 6.88 -16.84
CA CYS A 508 -23.60 5.75 -17.66
C CYS A 508 -24.89 6.07 -18.43
N CYS A 509 -25.00 5.55 -19.67
CA CYS A 509 -26.20 5.64 -20.50
C CYS A 509 -26.94 4.30 -20.67
N SER A 510 -26.39 3.22 -20.12
CA SER A 510 -27.03 1.92 -20.10
C SER A 510 -26.53 1.14 -18.89
N PHE A 511 -27.14 -0.01 -18.61
CA PHE A 511 -26.66 -0.85 -17.52
C PHE A 511 -26.82 -2.32 -17.82
N ARG A 512 -26.11 -3.12 -17.05
CA ARG A 512 -26.18 -4.56 -17.12
C ARG A 512 -26.32 -5.12 -15.72
N GLN A 513 -27.35 -5.92 -15.52
CA GLN A 513 -27.56 -6.60 -14.26
C GLN A 513 -26.65 -7.81 -14.14
N VAL A 514 -26.12 -8.05 -12.94
CA VAL A 514 -25.41 -9.28 -12.59
C VAL A 514 -26.24 -10.11 -11.61
N ARG A 515 -25.92 -11.39 -11.45
CA ARG A 515 -26.63 -12.26 -10.50
C ARG A 515 -26.39 -11.83 -9.05
N GLY A 516 -27.44 -11.84 -8.24
CA GLY A 516 -27.38 -11.58 -6.80
C GLY A 516 -27.14 -12.86 -6.02
N ASP A 517 -25.91 -13.37 -6.03
CA ASP A 517 -25.52 -14.63 -5.40
C ASP A 517 -24.43 -14.48 -4.33
N GLY A 518 -24.17 -13.26 -3.86
CA GLY A 518 -23.06 -12.96 -2.95
C GLY A 518 -21.70 -12.79 -3.66
N ASN A 519 -21.63 -13.08 -4.97
CA ASN A 519 -20.47 -12.76 -5.82
C ASN A 519 -20.73 -11.52 -6.71
N CYS A 520 -21.85 -10.82 -6.54
CA CYS A 520 -22.27 -9.73 -7.43
C CYS A 520 -21.23 -8.60 -7.58
N PHE A 521 -20.52 -8.24 -6.51
CA PHE A 521 -19.40 -7.28 -6.59
C PHE A 521 -18.31 -7.78 -7.54
N TYR A 522 -17.75 -8.96 -7.29
CA TYR A 522 -16.70 -9.57 -8.12
C TYR A 522 -17.16 -9.86 -9.54
N SER A 523 -18.45 -10.13 -9.74
CA SER A 523 -19.06 -10.29 -11.06
C SER A 523 -19.06 -8.98 -11.82
N ALA A 524 -19.54 -7.90 -11.22
CA ALA A 524 -19.65 -6.59 -11.85
C ALA A 524 -18.29 -5.91 -12.07
N PHE A 525 -17.43 -5.94 -11.05
CA PHE A 525 -16.08 -5.40 -11.11
C PHE A 525 -15.19 -6.23 -12.03
N GLY A 526 -15.17 -7.55 -11.82
CA GLY A 526 -14.32 -8.47 -12.56
C GLY A 526 -14.63 -8.39 -14.06
N PHE A 527 -15.90 -8.47 -14.45
CA PHE A 527 -16.29 -8.37 -15.86
C PHE A 527 -15.82 -7.06 -16.52
N GLN A 528 -16.07 -5.90 -15.90
CA GLN A 528 -15.61 -4.61 -16.45
C GLN A 528 -14.08 -4.52 -16.51
N TYR A 529 -13.37 -5.07 -15.52
CA TYR A 529 -11.91 -5.10 -15.58
C TYR A 529 -11.40 -6.02 -16.70
N LEU A 530 -12.08 -7.14 -16.98
CA LEU A 530 -11.72 -7.99 -18.12
C LEU A 530 -11.92 -7.26 -19.46
N GLU A 531 -12.95 -6.41 -19.59
CA GLU A 531 -13.14 -5.57 -20.78
C GLU A 531 -11.95 -4.63 -21.02
N LEU A 532 -11.33 -4.12 -19.95
CA LEU A 532 -10.09 -3.36 -20.02
C LEU A 532 -8.91 -4.26 -20.43
N LEU A 533 -8.75 -5.43 -19.77
CA LEU A 533 -7.65 -6.36 -20.05
C LEU A 533 -7.62 -6.85 -21.50
N ILE A 534 -8.76 -7.03 -22.16
CA ILE A 534 -8.79 -7.44 -23.58
C ILE A 534 -8.47 -6.29 -24.55
N ARG A 535 -8.51 -5.03 -24.07
CA ARG A 535 -8.20 -3.80 -24.83
C ARG A 535 -6.78 -3.29 -24.59
N PHE A 536 -6.18 -3.61 -23.44
CA PHE A 536 -4.80 -3.27 -23.11
C PHE A 536 -3.85 -3.66 -24.24
N ASN A 537 -2.84 -2.82 -24.48
CA ASN A 537 -1.72 -3.23 -25.33
C ASN A 537 -0.89 -4.33 -24.63
N ASP A 538 0.06 -4.93 -25.34
CA ASP A 538 0.83 -6.06 -24.79
C ASP A 538 1.69 -5.64 -23.60
N LYS A 539 2.21 -4.41 -23.59
CA LYS A 539 3.01 -3.89 -22.47
C LYS A 539 2.18 -3.69 -21.21
N GLU A 540 0.98 -3.13 -21.33
CA GLU A 540 0.03 -2.96 -20.21
C GLU A 540 -0.37 -4.31 -19.64
N PHE A 541 -0.66 -5.28 -20.51
CA PHE A 541 -1.04 -6.62 -20.10
C PHE A 541 0.10 -7.39 -19.44
N ASP A 542 1.31 -7.31 -19.98
CA ASP A 542 2.49 -7.91 -19.36
C ASP A 542 2.81 -7.24 -18.01
N THR A 543 2.58 -5.93 -17.89
CA THR A 543 2.72 -5.22 -16.61
C THR A 543 1.74 -5.78 -15.58
N PHE A 544 0.46 -5.89 -15.93
CA PHE A 544 -0.56 -6.50 -15.08
C PHE A 544 -0.19 -7.96 -14.71
N LYS A 545 0.22 -8.76 -15.69
CA LYS A 545 0.63 -10.16 -15.48
C LYS A 545 1.80 -10.26 -14.49
N ASN A 546 2.84 -9.44 -14.67
CA ASN A 546 4.01 -9.43 -13.79
C ASN A 546 3.69 -8.93 -12.37
N GLN A 547 2.68 -8.07 -12.21
CA GLN A 547 2.17 -7.65 -10.90
C GLN A 547 1.41 -8.75 -10.16
N ILE A 548 0.91 -9.77 -10.87
CA ILE A 548 0.07 -10.84 -10.31
C ILE A 548 0.88 -12.11 -10.07
N LEU A 549 1.72 -12.51 -11.02
CA LEU A 549 2.41 -13.80 -10.97
C LEU A 549 3.29 -13.94 -9.72
N GLY A 550 3.05 -15.01 -8.96
CA GLY A 550 3.81 -15.35 -7.75
C GLY A 550 3.54 -14.44 -6.54
N LYS A 551 2.55 -13.53 -6.60
CA LYS A 551 2.25 -12.62 -5.48
C LYS A 551 1.26 -13.18 -4.47
N PHE A 552 0.31 -14.00 -4.90
CA PHE A 552 -0.72 -14.55 -4.03
C PHE A 552 -1.15 -15.94 -4.48
N THR A 553 -1.79 -16.65 -3.55
CA THR A 553 -2.37 -17.96 -3.79
C THR A 553 -3.86 -17.82 -4.09
N CYS A 554 -4.31 -18.39 -5.20
CA CYS A 554 -5.72 -18.52 -5.50
C CYS A 554 -6.35 -19.62 -4.64
N GLN A 555 -7.37 -19.25 -3.86
CA GLN A 555 -8.11 -20.19 -3.02
C GLN A 555 -9.57 -19.77 -2.86
N ILE A 556 -10.44 -20.75 -2.67
CA ILE A 556 -11.84 -20.55 -2.32
C ILE A 556 -12.35 -21.74 -1.50
N ASN A 557 -13.25 -21.43 -0.57
CA ASN A 557 -13.93 -22.39 0.28
C ASN A 557 -15.42 -22.36 0.01
N PHE A 558 -16.08 -23.53 -0.01
CA PHE A 558 -17.52 -23.63 -0.05
C PHE A 558 -17.97 -24.88 0.71
N GLN A 559 -18.68 -24.71 1.83
CA GLN A 559 -19.09 -25.82 2.69
C GLN A 559 -17.90 -26.71 3.06
N THR A 560 -17.91 -28.00 2.69
CA THR A 560 -16.81 -28.96 2.92
C THR A 560 -15.77 -28.98 1.79
N PHE A 561 -15.93 -28.14 0.78
CA PHE A 561 -15.09 -28.08 -0.40
C PHE A 561 -14.04 -26.97 -0.24
N HIS A 562 -12.78 -27.37 -0.19
CA HIS A 562 -11.67 -26.46 0.02
C HIS A 562 -10.66 -26.63 -1.11
N SER A 563 -10.33 -25.52 -1.79
CA SER A 563 -9.41 -25.55 -2.93
C SER A 563 -7.97 -25.89 -2.53
N ASP A 564 -7.59 -25.64 -1.28
CA ASP A 564 -6.25 -25.91 -0.73
C ASP A 564 -5.91 -27.41 -0.68
N GLN A 565 -6.93 -28.26 -0.70
CA GLN A 565 -6.78 -29.72 -0.78
C GLN A 565 -6.38 -30.22 -2.17
N ILE A 566 -6.43 -29.35 -3.19
CA ILE A 566 -6.13 -29.72 -4.58
C ILE A 566 -4.68 -29.33 -4.91
N PRO A 567 -3.82 -30.31 -5.22
CA PRO A 567 -2.42 -30.03 -5.52
C PRO A 567 -2.26 -29.03 -6.67
N ASN A 568 -1.44 -28.00 -6.45
CA ASN A 568 -1.13 -26.95 -7.42
C ASN A 568 -2.37 -26.18 -7.95
N PHE A 569 -3.50 -26.21 -7.25
CA PHE A 569 -4.73 -25.55 -7.68
C PHE A 569 -4.52 -24.06 -7.98
N SER A 570 -3.84 -23.36 -7.08
CA SER A 570 -3.57 -21.92 -7.22
C SER A 570 -2.87 -21.61 -8.54
N ASP A 571 -1.75 -22.29 -8.81
CA ASP A 571 -0.94 -22.06 -10.01
C ASP A 571 -1.71 -22.45 -11.27
N GLN A 572 -2.45 -23.56 -11.22
CA GLN A 572 -3.32 -24.00 -12.31
C GLN A 572 -4.41 -22.97 -12.61
N LEU A 573 -5.04 -22.39 -11.59
CA LEU A 573 -6.12 -21.42 -11.76
C LEU A 573 -5.61 -20.08 -12.28
N ILE A 574 -4.50 -19.57 -11.73
CA ILE A 574 -3.85 -18.34 -12.21
C ILE A 574 -3.43 -18.51 -13.67
N PHE A 575 -2.83 -19.65 -14.01
CA PHE A 575 -2.45 -19.92 -15.39
C PHE A 575 -3.67 -19.98 -16.30
N GLU A 576 -4.73 -20.70 -15.92
CA GLU A 576 -5.95 -20.81 -16.72
C GLU A 576 -6.63 -19.44 -16.90
N PHE A 577 -6.67 -18.60 -15.87
CA PHE A 577 -7.16 -17.22 -15.96
C PHE A 577 -6.42 -16.43 -17.06
N PHE A 578 -5.08 -16.42 -17.02
CA PHE A 578 -4.28 -15.72 -18.03
C PHE A 578 -4.38 -16.35 -19.41
N TYR A 579 -4.46 -17.68 -19.49
CA TYR A 579 -4.62 -18.40 -20.75
C TYR A 579 -5.91 -17.98 -21.47
N ARG A 580 -7.04 -17.92 -20.76
CA ARG A 580 -8.35 -17.51 -21.31
C ARG A 580 -8.35 -16.05 -21.77
N ILE A 581 -7.75 -15.14 -21.01
CA ILE A 581 -7.64 -13.74 -21.44
C ILE A 581 -6.73 -13.62 -22.66
N GLN A 582 -5.60 -14.32 -22.67
CA GLN A 582 -4.68 -14.32 -23.81
C GLN A 582 -5.33 -14.87 -25.07
N SER A 583 -6.12 -15.96 -24.98
CA SER A 583 -6.81 -16.53 -26.13
C SER A 583 -7.85 -15.56 -26.71
N ILE A 584 -8.58 -14.83 -25.86
CA ILE A 584 -9.51 -13.78 -26.31
C ILE A 584 -8.72 -12.64 -26.98
N ARG A 585 -7.61 -12.18 -26.38
CA ARG A 585 -6.75 -11.11 -26.94
C ARG A 585 -6.15 -11.45 -28.29
N GLN A 586 -6.00 -12.73 -28.65
CA GLN A 586 -5.49 -13.13 -29.96
C GLN A 586 -6.48 -12.86 -31.11
N ILE A 587 -7.76 -12.66 -30.81
CA ILE A 587 -8.75 -12.24 -31.81
C ILE A 587 -8.38 -10.82 -32.28
N GLN A 588 -8.32 -10.59 -33.59
CA GLN A 588 -7.86 -9.30 -34.13
C GLN A 588 -8.90 -8.18 -33.96
N ASP A 589 -10.18 -8.50 -34.18
CA ASP A 589 -11.26 -7.53 -34.09
C ASP A 589 -11.70 -7.31 -32.63
N LEU A 590 -11.73 -6.04 -32.19
CA LEU A 590 -12.08 -5.68 -30.81
C LEU A 590 -13.53 -6.01 -30.46
N ASN A 591 -14.47 -5.89 -31.40
CA ASN A 591 -15.86 -6.23 -31.15
C ASN A 591 -16.02 -7.74 -30.99
N GLN A 592 -15.30 -8.54 -31.78
CA GLN A 592 -15.26 -9.99 -31.62
C GLN A 592 -14.61 -10.41 -30.30
N ARG A 593 -13.56 -9.71 -29.82
CA ARG A 593 -13.02 -9.94 -28.46
C ARG A 593 -14.10 -9.74 -27.40
N GLN A 594 -14.84 -8.64 -27.51
CA GLN A 594 -15.90 -8.29 -26.57
C GLN A 594 -17.02 -9.36 -26.59
N ILE A 595 -17.45 -9.78 -27.77
CA ILE A 595 -18.46 -10.84 -27.93
C ILE A 595 -17.95 -12.16 -27.32
N GLN A 596 -16.71 -12.56 -27.60
CA GLN A 596 -16.14 -13.78 -27.04
C GLN A 596 -16.03 -13.70 -25.51
N LEU A 597 -15.61 -12.56 -24.95
CA LEU A 597 -15.56 -12.34 -23.51
C LEU A 597 -16.94 -12.48 -22.87
N GLU A 598 -17.96 -11.85 -23.46
CA GLU A 598 -19.34 -11.96 -22.99
C GLU A 598 -19.85 -13.39 -23.04
N GLN A 599 -19.56 -14.10 -24.13
CA GLN A 599 -19.94 -15.50 -24.29
C GLN A 599 -19.24 -16.38 -23.25
N GLU A 600 -17.91 -16.32 -23.11
CA GLU A 600 -17.15 -17.10 -22.12
C GLU A 600 -17.61 -16.84 -20.69
N PHE A 601 -17.85 -15.57 -20.35
CA PHE A 601 -18.28 -15.19 -19.00
C PHE A 601 -19.73 -15.59 -18.72
N ALA A 602 -20.62 -15.51 -19.71
CA ALA A 602 -22.04 -15.86 -19.56
C ALA A 602 -22.34 -17.34 -19.86
N ALA A 603 -21.39 -18.10 -20.44
CA ALA A 603 -21.59 -19.41 -21.06
C ALA A 603 -22.16 -20.48 -20.13
N HIS A 604 -21.99 -20.35 -18.81
CA HIS A 604 -22.63 -21.29 -17.89
C HIS A 604 -24.16 -21.34 -18.04
N ASN A 605 -24.74 -20.31 -18.67
CA ASN A 605 -26.17 -20.14 -18.85
C ASN A 605 -26.63 -20.19 -20.32
N GLN A 606 -25.77 -20.56 -21.27
CA GLN A 606 -26.09 -20.60 -22.70
C GLN A 606 -25.86 -21.98 -23.30
N GLU A 607 -26.72 -22.37 -24.24
CA GLU A 607 -26.66 -23.61 -25.04
C GLU A 607 -25.44 -23.71 -25.97
N ASN A 608 -24.37 -22.94 -25.70
CA ASN A 608 -23.15 -22.99 -26.48
C ASN A 608 -22.32 -24.20 -26.02
N LYS A 609 -22.50 -25.33 -26.71
CA LYS A 609 -21.78 -26.58 -26.44
C LYS A 609 -20.27 -26.46 -26.56
N ASP A 610 -19.77 -25.43 -27.24
CA ASP A 610 -18.35 -25.24 -27.50
C ASP A 610 -17.64 -24.51 -26.35
N ILE A 611 -18.38 -23.90 -25.40
CA ILE A 611 -17.82 -23.20 -24.24
C ILE A 611 -18.16 -23.96 -22.96
N ASP A 612 -17.16 -24.21 -22.12
CA ASP A 612 -17.31 -25.02 -20.90
C ASP A 612 -18.01 -24.34 -19.71
N GLY A 613 -18.30 -23.04 -19.81
CA GLY A 613 -18.98 -22.24 -18.79
C GLY A 613 -18.17 -22.01 -17.50
N CYS A 614 -16.89 -22.33 -17.47
CA CYS A 614 -16.08 -22.26 -16.25
C CYS A 614 -15.44 -20.88 -16.03
N PHE A 615 -15.42 -20.02 -17.05
CA PHE A 615 -14.67 -18.77 -16.98
C PHE A 615 -15.18 -17.81 -15.90
N TYR A 616 -16.49 -17.73 -15.70
CA TYR A 616 -17.09 -16.99 -14.58
C TYR A 616 -16.44 -17.37 -13.23
N GLY A 617 -16.46 -18.67 -12.88
CA GLY A 617 -15.94 -19.16 -11.61
C GLY A 617 -14.44 -18.92 -11.44
N ILE A 618 -13.66 -19.08 -12.52
CA ILE A 618 -12.22 -18.74 -12.54
C ILE A 618 -12.01 -17.27 -12.16
N VAL A 619 -12.78 -16.37 -12.77
CA VAL A 619 -12.68 -14.92 -12.55
C VAL A 619 -13.08 -14.54 -11.12
N ILE A 620 -14.17 -15.11 -10.59
CA ILE A 620 -14.61 -14.85 -9.22
C ILE A 620 -13.55 -15.30 -8.20
N ILE A 621 -13.00 -16.51 -8.36
CA ILE A 621 -11.96 -17.03 -7.45
C ILE A 621 -10.70 -16.17 -7.53
N PHE A 622 -10.30 -15.78 -8.75
CA PHE A 622 -9.15 -14.91 -8.96
C PHE A 622 -9.30 -13.58 -8.22
N PHE A 623 -10.41 -12.86 -8.42
CA PHE A 623 -10.59 -11.53 -7.80
C PHE A 623 -10.86 -11.60 -6.29
N ARG A 624 -11.54 -12.65 -5.79
CA ARG A 624 -11.66 -12.90 -4.34
C ARG A 624 -10.28 -13.12 -3.71
N SER A 625 -9.46 -13.96 -4.32
CA SER A 625 -8.10 -14.25 -3.83
C SER A 625 -7.18 -13.03 -3.89
N LEU A 626 -7.25 -12.27 -4.98
CA LEU A 626 -6.53 -11.00 -5.11
C LEU A 626 -6.97 -10.00 -4.04
N SER A 627 -8.27 -9.87 -3.82
CA SER A 627 -8.80 -8.96 -2.79
C SER A 627 -8.34 -9.36 -1.39
N ASN A 628 -8.34 -10.67 -1.09
CA ASN A 628 -7.82 -11.18 0.16
C ASN A 628 -6.33 -10.83 0.34
N TYR A 629 -5.51 -11.02 -0.71
CA TYR A 629 -4.11 -10.64 -0.69
C TYR A 629 -3.91 -9.14 -0.44
N LEU A 630 -4.60 -8.27 -1.18
CA LEU A 630 -4.47 -6.83 -1.02
C LEU A 630 -4.92 -6.39 0.37
N PHE A 631 -5.99 -6.98 0.88
CA PHE A 631 -6.55 -6.62 2.17
C PHE A 631 -5.67 -7.12 3.33
N LEU A 632 -5.07 -8.32 3.22
CA LEU A 632 -4.07 -8.82 4.19
C LEU A 632 -2.84 -7.91 4.30
N ASN A 633 -2.48 -7.23 3.21
CA ASN A 633 -1.36 -6.29 3.18
C ASN A 633 -1.78 -4.83 3.45
N SER A 634 -3.06 -4.59 3.78
CA SER A 634 -3.58 -3.27 4.12
C SER A 634 -3.46 -3.00 5.61
N GLU A 635 -3.15 -1.74 5.97
CA GLU A 635 -3.19 -1.29 7.38
C GLU A 635 -4.59 -1.46 8.01
N MET A 636 -5.63 -1.54 7.19
CA MET A 636 -7.03 -1.68 7.61
C MET A 636 -7.43 -3.12 7.96
N TYR A 637 -6.53 -4.09 7.77
CA TYR A 637 -6.77 -5.52 8.05
C TYR A 637 -7.41 -5.76 9.42
N PHE A 638 -6.86 -5.15 10.48
CA PHE A 638 -7.30 -5.35 11.85
C PHE A 638 -8.64 -4.69 12.19
N ALA A 639 -9.15 -3.80 11.33
CA ALA A 639 -10.39 -3.07 11.57
C ALA A 639 -11.64 -3.82 11.09
N VAL A 640 -11.48 -4.94 10.39
CA VAL A 640 -12.59 -5.66 9.74
C VAL A 640 -12.76 -7.06 10.33
N SER A 641 -13.96 -7.33 10.81
CA SER A 641 -14.28 -8.58 11.53
C SER A 641 -14.68 -9.74 10.62
N ASP A 642 -15.11 -9.47 9.39
CA ASP A 642 -15.66 -10.46 8.45
C ASP A 642 -14.71 -10.80 7.30
N ILE A 643 -13.41 -10.58 7.49
CA ILE A 643 -12.38 -10.80 6.46
C ILE A 643 -12.36 -12.22 5.88
N ASN A 644 -12.63 -13.22 6.71
CA ASN A 644 -12.66 -14.62 6.28
C ASN A 644 -13.74 -14.87 5.21
N ASN A 645 -14.75 -14.01 5.10
CA ASN A 645 -15.81 -14.12 4.10
C ASN A 645 -15.31 -13.89 2.66
N ILE A 646 -14.18 -13.20 2.48
CA ILE A 646 -13.62 -12.93 1.14
C ILE A 646 -13.32 -14.25 0.40
N LEU A 647 -12.88 -15.27 1.11
CA LEU A 647 -12.51 -16.57 0.53
C LEU A 647 -13.63 -17.61 0.59
N ILE A 648 -14.84 -17.24 1.02
CA ILE A 648 -15.99 -18.14 1.04
C ILE A 648 -16.85 -17.84 -0.19
N TRP A 649 -17.04 -18.84 -1.05
CA TRP A 649 -17.87 -18.74 -2.24
C TRP A 649 -19.29 -18.29 -1.88
N GLU A 650 -19.81 -17.30 -2.59
CA GLU A 650 -21.16 -16.74 -2.39
C GLU A 650 -21.41 -16.08 -1.02
N GLN A 651 -20.38 -15.91 -0.18
CA GLN A 651 -20.50 -15.18 1.08
C GLN A 651 -20.26 -13.68 0.85
N GLU A 652 -21.16 -12.85 1.39
CA GLU A 652 -21.03 -11.40 1.34
C GLU A 652 -19.93 -10.88 2.30
N PHE A 653 -19.27 -9.82 1.86
CA PHE A 653 -18.28 -9.08 2.64
C PHE A 653 -18.79 -7.66 2.88
N ASN A 654 -19.04 -7.30 4.14
CA ASN A 654 -19.72 -6.06 4.51
C ASN A 654 -18.86 -4.82 4.23
N SER A 655 -17.54 -4.97 4.22
CA SER A 655 -16.60 -3.87 4.04
C SER A 655 -16.11 -3.73 2.60
N THR A 656 -16.96 -4.04 1.60
CA THR A 656 -16.58 -4.11 0.18
C THR A 656 -15.95 -2.80 -0.34
N GLU A 657 -16.34 -1.64 0.18
CA GLU A 657 -15.72 -0.35 -0.19
C GLU A 657 -14.20 -0.29 0.06
N LEU A 658 -13.71 -0.95 1.11
CA LEU A 658 -12.27 -1.01 1.38
C LEU A 658 -11.55 -1.87 0.33
N ILE A 659 -12.13 -3.02 -0.05
CA ILE A 659 -11.63 -3.84 -1.14
C ILE A 659 -11.62 -3.04 -2.46
N ILE A 660 -12.68 -2.28 -2.75
CA ILE A 660 -12.76 -1.42 -3.93
C ILE A 660 -11.61 -0.41 -3.93
N SER A 661 -11.37 0.27 -2.81
CA SER A 661 -10.27 1.22 -2.69
C SER A 661 -8.91 0.57 -2.95
N GLU A 662 -8.66 -0.60 -2.38
CA GLU A 662 -7.37 -1.31 -2.56
C GLU A 662 -7.21 -1.87 -3.98
N LEU A 663 -8.27 -2.41 -4.58
CA LEU A 663 -8.26 -2.83 -5.99
C LEU A 663 -8.02 -1.66 -6.93
N ALA A 664 -8.70 -0.52 -6.71
CA ALA A 664 -8.52 0.67 -7.54
C ALA A 664 -7.07 1.16 -7.51
N LYS A 665 -6.46 1.22 -6.31
CA LYS A 665 -5.04 1.56 -6.13
C LYS A 665 -4.13 0.56 -6.83
N PHE A 666 -4.31 -0.73 -6.55
CA PHE A 666 -3.41 -1.78 -7.02
C PHE A 666 -3.45 -1.94 -8.54
N LEU A 667 -4.64 -1.91 -9.13
CA LEU A 667 -4.84 -2.05 -10.58
C LEU A 667 -4.71 -0.74 -11.34
N ASN A 668 -4.50 0.38 -10.64
CA ASN A 668 -4.41 1.73 -11.17
C ASN A 668 -5.59 2.10 -12.10
N ILE A 669 -6.82 1.93 -11.59
CA ILE A 669 -8.07 2.19 -12.33
C ILE A 669 -8.98 3.16 -11.58
N HIS A 670 -9.71 4.01 -12.30
CA HIS A 670 -10.76 4.86 -11.75
C HIS A 670 -12.02 4.03 -11.49
N VAL A 671 -12.47 3.98 -10.24
CA VAL A 671 -13.72 3.28 -9.88
C VAL A 671 -14.76 4.29 -9.42
N VAL A 672 -15.90 4.31 -10.11
CA VAL A 672 -17.06 5.16 -9.79
C VAL A 672 -18.16 4.28 -9.21
N LEU A 673 -18.60 4.63 -8.00
CA LEU A 673 -19.73 4.00 -7.32
C LEU A 673 -20.94 4.93 -7.33
N LEU A 674 -22.07 4.44 -7.82
CA LEU A 674 -23.35 5.14 -7.84
C LEU A 674 -24.30 4.47 -6.87
N PHE A 675 -24.44 5.04 -5.67
CA PHE A 675 -25.33 4.54 -4.61
C PHE A 675 -26.73 5.08 -4.80
N PHE A 676 -27.67 4.23 -5.17
CA PHE A 676 -29.07 4.60 -5.33
C PHE A 676 -29.83 4.50 -4.01
N ASP A 677 -30.51 5.58 -3.65
CA ASP A 677 -31.40 5.66 -2.50
C ASP A 677 -32.79 6.19 -2.92
N LYS A 678 -33.67 6.44 -1.95
CA LYS A 678 -35.03 6.94 -2.23
C LYS A 678 -35.05 8.36 -2.81
N ASN A 679 -33.97 9.13 -2.65
CA ASN A 679 -33.88 10.54 -3.02
C ASN A 679 -33.08 10.76 -4.32
N GLY A 680 -32.56 9.70 -4.93
CA GLY A 680 -31.75 9.76 -6.15
C GLY A 680 -30.54 8.86 -6.03
N PHE A 681 -29.36 9.39 -6.36
CA PHE A 681 -28.11 8.67 -6.22
C PHE A 681 -26.98 9.55 -5.67
N LYS A 682 -26.00 8.91 -5.04
CA LYS A 682 -24.76 9.53 -4.58
C LYS A 682 -23.57 8.94 -5.33
N VAL A 683 -22.62 9.79 -5.67
CA VAL A 683 -21.41 9.40 -6.38
C VAL A 683 -20.25 9.32 -5.41
N GLN A 684 -19.47 8.25 -5.50
CA GLN A 684 -18.20 8.10 -4.78
C GLN A 684 -17.16 7.57 -5.74
N GLU A 685 -15.97 8.16 -5.73
CA GLU A 685 -14.94 7.85 -6.70
C GLU A 685 -13.63 7.48 -6.02
N TYR A 686 -12.93 6.52 -6.60
CA TYR A 686 -11.60 6.07 -6.19
C TYR A 686 -10.64 6.18 -7.37
N GLN A 687 -9.44 6.72 -7.15
CA GLN A 687 -8.41 6.90 -8.19
C GLN A 687 -8.89 7.71 -9.42
N SER A 688 -9.54 8.86 -9.18
CA SER A 688 -10.14 9.72 -10.22
C SER A 688 -9.17 10.32 -11.26
N GLN A 689 -7.86 10.11 -11.10
CA GLN A 689 -6.85 10.61 -12.03
C GLN A 689 -6.61 9.66 -13.23
N ASN A 690 -7.10 8.42 -13.15
CA ASN A 690 -6.88 7.40 -14.17
C ASN A 690 -7.91 7.46 -15.30
N GLN A 691 -7.50 7.11 -16.52
CA GLN A 691 -8.36 7.12 -17.70
C GLN A 691 -9.26 5.87 -17.79
N ASP A 692 -8.73 4.71 -17.38
CA ASP A 692 -9.48 3.46 -17.36
C ASP A 692 -10.49 3.49 -16.22
N LYS A 693 -11.78 3.38 -16.58
CA LYS A 693 -12.90 3.60 -15.68
C LYS A 693 -13.79 2.37 -15.55
N ILE A 694 -14.13 2.02 -14.32
CA ILE A 694 -15.17 1.05 -13.96
C ILE A 694 -16.31 1.79 -13.26
N THR A 695 -17.56 1.56 -13.70
CA THR A 695 -18.75 2.17 -13.08
C THR A 695 -19.63 1.08 -12.46
N LEU A 696 -19.83 1.15 -11.14
CA LEU A 696 -20.66 0.22 -10.39
C LEU A 696 -21.92 0.92 -9.90
N LEU A 697 -23.08 0.32 -10.21
CA LEU A 697 -24.39 0.78 -9.76
C LEU A 697 -24.79 -0.02 -8.53
N ILE A 698 -25.01 0.66 -7.40
CA ILE A 698 -25.21 0.01 -6.10
C ILE A 698 -26.63 0.27 -5.64
N ARG A 699 -27.34 -0.82 -5.37
CA ARG A 699 -28.56 -0.83 -4.55
C ARG A 699 -28.24 -1.59 -3.25
N PRO A 700 -29.01 -1.41 -2.17
CA PRO A 700 -28.78 -2.14 -0.93
C PRO A 700 -28.59 -3.65 -1.18
N GLY A 701 -27.42 -4.18 -0.80
CA GLY A 701 -27.06 -5.59 -0.95
C GLY A 701 -26.70 -6.07 -2.37
N HIS A 702 -26.55 -5.19 -3.36
CA HIS A 702 -26.29 -5.65 -4.73
C HIS A 702 -25.57 -4.63 -5.62
N TYR A 703 -24.64 -5.15 -6.43
CA TYR A 703 -23.89 -4.40 -7.43
C TYR A 703 -24.39 -4.74 -8.83
N ASN A 704 -24.42 -3.76 -9.72
CA ASN A 704 -24.67 -3.88 -11.16
C ASN A 704 -23.61 -3.10 -11.94
N ILE A 705 -23.54 -3.32 -13.25
CA ILE A 705 -22.58 -2.66 -14.15
C ILE A 705 -23.23 -1.43 -14.78
N GLY A 706 -22.59 -0.27 -14.66
CA GLY A 706 -22.93 0.92 -15.44
C GLY A 706 -22.11 0.96 -16.73
N ILE A 707 -22.77 1.18 -17.87
CA ILE A 707 -22.14 1.20 -19.19
C ILE A 707 -22.24 2.62 -19.75
N GLN A 708 -21.11 3.16 -20.20
CA GLN A 708 -21.00 4.52 -20.72
C GLN A 708 -21.39 4.63 -22.19
#